data_AF-A0A4S4KY75-F1
#
_entry.id   AF-A0A4S4KY75-F1
#
_cell.length_a   1.000
_cell.length_b   1.000
_cell.length_c   1.000
_cell.angle_alpha   90.00
_cell.angle_beta   90.00
_cell.angle_gamma   90.00
#
_symmetry.space_group_name_H-M   'P 1'
#
loop_
_entity.id
_entity.type
_entity.pdbx_description
1 polymer ?
#
loop_
_entity_poly.entity_id
_entity_poly.type
_entity_poly.pdbx_seq_one_letter_code
_entity_poly.pdbx_strand_id
1 'polypeptide(L)'
;MMRSELGSLLLVLITFEFWTIRFVHAAQSVNSTRQAFTPVFQNCPENFQLVRSAGTTNQSLGPDETAYVSTRQSQVLPGAWSAYVQNVHATNMTLPDYVSSILSGSSPPTLGVTTSGGGYRASIFGAGVLNALDGRNTSSGNAGTGGLLQAATYLAGLSGGSWLVTSAFQANFPTFQEVIFGPPNSTSSNSTDYGGWNAHFDIVAPNNDTAKDLAFYLDIIDEIGGKEEAGFPVTIADFWTRLLARHFVNGTNLVNFFNETSSTHGAGILFSAIANTSSFVNHEIPFPIVIADTYSPFENRSTIMSADEDVVPLTNPIYEFTPFEMGSFDPILAAFAPTKYLGSTNSSVCVTGFDQAAFVVGTSSELFNEFNVTLQDLLGSSVGPLLELINSSFSQPGSVELDVSIYPNPFFGVAPDTFIDSKQEFISLVDGGEDGEVVPIQPLLVRARNVDVIVAIDATSDVDNYAAGSSLVATQNRTTFFPTTYSFPQVPNNTETFVSLNLTKHPTFFGCNDSAPVPLVIYIANGAAPIGQPSLTNTSTDQTTYEPAQIQAMLDQTFVIATQGFPANSSETVDPQWPACLACAVVDRARFPKAAVLIVVTVTVVFLTSTAMEAPNAAKKRKFTDKSLPSSVLHSAEFTDSEFYQQLLDMERKLDWTISRKRAEIQDTLGKPSQTTRTLRIFLSHTASDQVWQTAGQPAGESPDFETGQGIPSWAFKIEGRLLEPTGRSRDKTSLKRFSDVIKHLVVDLERDPSLYPDGNTIEAIPQAGPLPVDGFTVRRTGDSPTKVRVMMYIEHYPDQFKVHPELGAILDIKEESRVGVITSLWNYIKINNLQDKVDRRLIRLDDKLKAIYRTLHSQLSHTETLSFQQIPEFVNLCLLPPDPVLLHYHIKPNEPSPASPQTWDIEIKMEDTSLKSRMNQVILNISSETARDISKYDEETALLAQQIQNAQIKRAFLNAFATEPADFLNKWLTSQSRDLESVLAAGPSEGLTIREEELKRSEFFKLSWVEEAVAVQEGLRMASRNVV
;
A
#
# COMPACT_ATOMS: atom_id res chain seq x y z
N MET A 1 -22.21 11.56 -5.06
CA MET A 1 -23.64 11.32 -5.36
C MET A 1 -23.80 10.14 -6.32
N MET A 2 -23.05 10.07 -7.44
CA MET A 2 -22.96 8.86 -8.27
C MET A 2 -22.42 7.61 -7.53
N ARG A 3 -21.49 7.79 -6.57
CA ARG A 3 -20.93 6.72 -5.71
C ARG A 3 -21.95 5.95 -4.85
N SER A 4 -23.14 6.49 -4.56
CA SER A 4 -24.15 5.83 -3.69
C SER A 4 -25.30 5.17 -4.45
N GLU A 5 -25.50 5.51 -5.73
CA GLU A 5 -26.64 5.02 -6.51
C GLU A 5 -26.37 3.65 -7.15
N LEU A 6 -25.11 3.36 -7.54
CA LEU A 6 -24.68 2.04 -8.02
C LEU A 6 -24.84 0.93 -6.97
N GLY A 7 -24.41 1.18 -5.72
CA GLY A 7 -24.51 0.19 -4.64
C GLY A 7 -25.92 -0.09 -4.14
N SER A 8 -26.81 0.90 -4.21
CA SER A 8 -28.18 0.76 -3.74
C SER A 8 -29.09 -0.01 -4.72
N LEU A 9 -28.75 -0.02 -6.02
CA LEU A 9 -29.60 -0.64 -7.06
C LEU A 9 -29.25 -2.09 -7.38
N LEU A 10 -27.95 -2.47 -7.34
CA LEU A 10 -27.53 -3.86 -7.58
C LEU A 10 -28.12 -4.80 -6.52
N LEU A 11 -28.17 -4.35 -5.26
CA LEU A 11 -28.75 -5.10 -4.14
C LEU A 11 -30.26 -5.37 -4.30
N VAL A 12 -30.99 -4.49 -5.00
CA VAL A 12 -32.44 -4.61 -5.22
C VAL A 12 -32.75 -5.60 -6.35
N LEU A 13 -31.90 -5.71 -7.38
CA LEU A 13 -32.14 -6.58 -8.53
C LEU A 13 -31.52 -7.99 -8.38
N ILE A 14 -30.44 -8.15 -7.61
CA ILE A 14 -29.86 -9.47 -7.28
C ILE A 14 -30.86 -10.38 -6.54
N THR A 15 -31.85 -9.79 -5.85
CA THR A 15 -32.84 -10.56 -5.07
C THR A 15 -34.05 -11.09 -5.86
N PHE A 16 -34.23 -10.76 -7.15
CA PHE A 16 -35.46 -11.15 -7.85
C PHE A 16 -35.33 -11.89 -9.20
N GLU A 17 -34.26 -11.76 -9.99
CA GLU A 17 -34.27 -12.27 -11.40
C GLU A 17 -32.95 -12.92 -11.89
N PHE A 18 -32.15 -13.56 -11.02
CA PHE A 18 -30.88 -14.19 -11.47
C PHE A 18 -31.05 -15.51 -12.25
N TRP A 19 -32.17 -16.23 -12.06
CA TRP A 19 -32.37 -17.54 -12.70
C TRP A 19 -33.09 -17.49 -14.05
N THR A 20 -33.87 -16.45 -14.31
CA THR A 20 -34.68 -16.28 -15.53
C THR A 20 -33.86 -15.74 -16.71
N ILE A 21 -32.86 -14.88 -16.46
CA ILE A 21 -32.08 -14.22 -17.51
C ILE A 21 -31.06 -15.17 -18.17
N ARG A 22 -30.52 -16.15 -17.42
CA ARG A 22 -29.61 -17.21 -17.94
C ARG A 22 -30.21 -18.04 -19.08
N PHE A 23 -31.55 -18.22 -19.12
CA PHE A 23 -32.20 -19.05 -20.14
C PHE A 23 -32.63 -18.29 -21.40
N VAL A 24 -32.68 -16.96 -21.37
CA VAL A 24 -33.18 -16.15 -22.50
C VAL A 24 -32.03 -15.52 -23.31
N HIS A 25 -30.88 -15.22 -22.71
CA HIS A 25 -29.73 -14.61 -23.40
C HIS A 25 -28.68 -15.62 -23.90
N ALA A 26 -28.75 -16.90 -23.50
CA ALA A 26 -27.81 -17.94 -23.94
C ALA A 26 -27.98 -18.38 -25.41
N ALA A 27 -28.91 -17.77 -26.16
CA ALA A 27 -29.17 -18.14 -27.54
C ALA A 27 -28.96 -16.92 -28.46
N GLN A 28 -27.75 -16.88 -29.05
CA GLN A 28 -27.32 -16.14 -30.24
C GLN A 28 -26.41 -14.92 -29.96
N SER A 29 -25.11 -15.13 -30.25
CA SER A 29 -24.03 -14.18 -30.62
C SER A 29 -22.86 -13.85 -29.65
N VAL A 30 -22.85 -14.25 -28.38
CA VAL A 30 -21.75 -13.90 -27.42
C VAL A 30 -20.50 -14.83 -27.47
N ASN A 31 -20.40 -15.77 -28.42
CA ASN A 31 -19.36 -16.82 -28.37
C ASN A 31 -17.95 -16.38 -28.86
N SER A 32 -17.83 -15.38 -29.75
CA SER A 32 -16.52 -15.03 -30.35
C SER A 32 -15.61 -14.23 -29.43
N THR A 33 -16.17 -13.29 -28.66
CA THR A 33 -15.41 -12.41 -27.76
C THR A 33 -14.86 -13.20 -26.59
N ARG A 34 -15.70 -14.01 -25.94
CA ARG A 34 -15.29 -14.98 -24.90
C ARG A 34 -14.16 -15.88 -25.40
N GLN A 35 -14.33 -16.47 -26.58
CA GLN A 35 -13.30 -17.35 -27.16
C GLN A 35 -11.97 -16.61 -27.41
N ALA A 36 -12.01 -15.37 -27.89
CA ALA A 36 -10.82 -14.56 -28.15
C ALA A 36 -10.09 -14.11 -26.86
N PHE A 37 -10.83 -13.95 -25.76
CA PHE A 37 -10.27 -13.63 -24.44
C PHE A 37 -9.72 -14.85 -23.70
N THR A 38 -10.12 -16.06 -24.09
CA THR A 38 -9.76 -17.32 -23.42
C THR A 38 -8.27 -17.67 -23.61
N PRO A 39 -7.47 -17.83 -22.54
CA PRO A 39 -6.10 -18.32 -22.65
C PRO A 39 -6.05 -19.77 -23.14
N VAL A 40 -5.00 -20.11 -23.91
CA VAL A 40 -4.88 -21.41 -24.58
C VAL A 40 -3.61 -22.13 -24.13
N PHE A 41 -3.76 -23.38 -23.69
CA PHE A 41 -2.64 -24.29 -23.41
C PHE A 41 -2.11 -24.93 -24.69
N GLN A 42 -0.79 -24.96 -24.82
CA GLN A 42 -0.09 -25.62 -25.91
C GLN A 42 1.27 -26.16 -25.45
N ASN A 43 1.90 -27.00 -26.27
CA ASN A 43 3.26 -27.44 -26.00
C ASN A 43 4.22 -26.26 -26.11
N CYS A 44 5.15 -26.16 -25.16
CA CYS A 44 6.21 -25.16 -25.24
C CYS A 44 7.11 -25.40 -26.47
N PRO A 45 7.69 -24.33 -27.06
CA PRO A 45 8.70 -24.45 -28.11
C PRO A 45 9.91 -25.30 -27.69
N GLU A 46 10.64 -25.86 -28.67
CA GLU A 46 11.89 -26.55 -28.38
C GLU A 46 12.92 -25.59 -27.74
N ASN A 47 13.63 -26.07 -26.71
CA ASN A 47 14.58 -25.28 -25.91
C ASN A 47 13.97 -24.06 -25.20
N PHE A 48 12.67 -24.08 -24.93
CA PHE A 48 12.00 -23.01 -24.21
C PHE A 48 12.52 -22.89 -22.77
N GLN A 49 12.84 -21.66 -22.37
CA GLN A 49 13.20 -21.29 -21.01
C GLN A 49 12.16 -20.30 -20.49
N LEU A 50 11.50 -20.66 -19.39
CA LEU A 50 10.44 -19.83 -18.82
C LEU A 50 10.98 -18.59 -18.12
N VAL A 51 12.13 -18.70 -17.44
CA VAL A 51 12.71 -17.61 -16.64
C VAL A 51 14.13 -17.33 -17.06
N ARG A 52 14.42 -16.07 -17.37
CA ARG A 52 15.76 -15.52 -17.58
C ARG A 52 16.17 -14.70 -16.36
N SER A 53 17.43 -14.81 -15.93
CA SER A 53 17.98 -13.90 -14.92
C SER A 53 18.40 -12.57 -15.56
N ALA A 54 18.02 -11.46 -14.94
CA ALA A 54 18.42 -10.11 -15.33
C ALA A 54 19.77 -9.70 -14.70
N GLY A 55 20.13 -10.29 -13.55
CA GLY A 55 21.32 -9.94 -12.77
C GLY A 55 21.10 -8.76 -11.81
N THR A 56 21.66 -8.84 -10.60
CA THR A 56 21.42 -7.85 -9.52
C THR A 56 22.40 -6.67 -9.54
N THR A 57 23.68 -6.94 -9.86
CA THR A 57 24.77 -5.94 -9.91
C THR A 57 25.24 -5.67 -11.32
N ASN A 58 25.28 -6.71 -12.16
CA ASN A 58 25.57 -6.61 -13.59
C ASN A 58 24.29 -6.94 -14.36
N GLN A 59 23.43 -5.93 -14.52
CA GLN A 59 22.14 -6.07 -15.20
C GLN A 59 22.35 -6.41 -16.69
N SER A 60 21.46 -7.23 -17.25
CA SER A 60 21.47 -7.63 -18.66
C SER A 60 20.07 -7.58 -19.25
N LEU A 61 19.97 -6.96 -20.43
CA LEU A 61 18.73 -6.90 -21.21
C LEU A 61 18.44 -8.25 -21.88
N GLY A 62 17.18 -8.49 -22.21
CA GLY A 62 16.79 -9.61 -23.06
C GLY A 62 17.45 -9.52 -24.44
N PRO A 63 17.68 -10.65 -25.12
CA PRO A 63 18.29 -10.66 -26.44
C PRO A 63 17.45 -9.88 -27.48
N ASP A 64 16.13 -9.93 -27.36
CA ASP A 64 15.22 -9.25 -28.29
C ASP A 64 15.18 -7.73 -28.08
N GLU A 65 15.16 -7.26 -26.82
CA GLU A 65 15.33 -5.81 -26.53
C GLU A 65 16.70 -5.33 -27.02
N THR A 66 17.77 -6.08 -26.76
CA THR A 66 19.13 -5.75 -27.22
C THR A 66 19.20 -5.65 -28.74
N ALA A 67 18.61 -6.60 -29.45
CA ALA A 67 18.57 -6.62 -30.92
C ALA A 67 17.76 -5.44 -31.47
N TYR A 68 16.60 -5.16 -30.88
CA TYR A 68 15.75 -4.04 -31.28
C TYR A 68 16.46 -2.69 -31.10
N VAL A 69 16.98 -2.44 -29.90
CA VAL A 69 17.62 -1.17 -29.54
C VAL A 69 18.89 -0.94 -30.36
N SER A 70 19.73 -1.98 -30.54
CA SER A 70 20.95 -1.85 -31.36
C SER A 70 20.66 -1.61 -32.85
N THR A 71 19.61 -2.24 -33.39
CA THR A 71 19.16 -2.00 -34.78
C THR A 71 18.63 -0.58 -34.94
N ARG A 72 17.77 -0.12 -34.01
CA ARG A 72 17.25 1.26 -34.00
C ARG A 72 18.38 2.29 -33.89
N GLN A 73 19.34 2.06 -32.98
CA GLN A 73 20.51 2.93 -32.79
C GLN A 73 21.38 3.07 -34.04
N SER A 74 21.55 1.99 -34.81
CA SER A 74 22.40 2.00 -36.00
C SER A 74 21.68 2.46 -37.27
N GLN A 75 20.37 2.18 -37.42
CA GLN A 75 19.63 2.41 -38.67
C GLN A 75 18.67 3.60 -38.63
N VAL A 76 18.07 3.92 -37.48
CA VAL A 76 16.97 4.90 -37.40
C VAL A 76 17.38 6.17 -36.65
N LEU A 77 18.03 6.04 -35.49
CA LEU A 77 18.37 7.19 -34.63
C LEU A 77 19.25 8.24 -35.32
N PRO A 78 20.26 7.92 -36.15
CA PRO A 78 21.06 8.95 -36.82
C PRO A 78 20.21 9.89 -37.70
N GLY A 79 19.23 9.34 -38.42
CA GLY A 79 18.29 10.12 -39.22
C GLY A 79 17.33 10.94 -38.35
N ALA A 80 16.80 10.34 -37.28
CA ALA A 80 15.90 11.01 -36.36
C ALA A 80 16.55 12.21 -35.66
N TRP A 81 17.78 12.05 -35.15
CA TRP A 81 18.55 13.12 -34.53
C TRP A 81 18.90 14.22 -35.53
N SER A 82 19.28 13.86 -36.77
CA SER A 82 19.50 14.85 -37.83
C SER A 82 18.25 15.64 -38.17
N ALA A 83 17.07 15.01 -38.20
CA ALA A 83 15.80 15.69 -38.46
C ALA A 83 15.43 16.65 -37.31
N TYR A 84 15.63 16.23 -36.06
CA TYR A 84 15.43 17.10 -34.89
C TYR A 84 16.33 18.34 -34.94
N VAL A 85 17.62 18.17 -35.22
CA VAL A 85 18.57 19.30 -35.33
C VAL A 85 18.17 20.28 -36.45
N GLN A 86 17.66 19.76 -37.58
CA GLN A 86 17.14 20.61 -38.66
C GLN A 86 15.94 21.45 -38.21
N ASN A 87 15.02 20.88 -37.44
CA ASN A 87 13.89 21.61 -36.88
C ASN A 87 14.35 22.70 -35.91
N VAL A 88 15.35 22.42 -35.06
CA VAL A 88 15.92 23.44 -34.15
C VAL A 88 16.58 24.57 -34.95
N HIS A 89 17.31 24.28 -36.03
CA HIS A 89 17.88 25.33 -36.88
C HIS A 89 16.82 26.14 -37.62
N ALA A 90 15.68 25.54 -37.97
CA ALA A 90 14.56 26.23 -38.62
C ALA A 90 13.92 27.32 -37.73
N THR A 91 14.11 27.27 -36.40
CA THR A 91 13.67 28.34 -35.48
C THR A 91 14.61 29.55 -35.44
N ASN A 92 15.64 29.60 -36.30
CA ASN A 92 16.71 30.59 -36.33
C ASN A 92 17.57 30.63 -35.05
N MET A 93 17.57 29.56 -34.26
CA MET A 93 18.44 29.42 -33.09
C MET A 93 19.84 28.95 -33.48
N THR A 94 20.85 29.49 -32.80
CA THR A 94 22.24 29.08 -32.95
C THR A 94 22.58 28.04 -31.88
N LEU A 95 22.98 26.84 -32.32
CA LEU A 95 23.44 25.79 -31.41
C LEU A 95 24.97 25.85 -31.27
N PRO A 96 25.51 25.58 -30.08
CA PRO A 96 26.95 25.35 -29.93
C PRO A 96 27.42 24.18 -30.81
N ASP A 97 28.60 24.30 -31.42
CA ASP A 97 29.15 23.30 -32.35
C ASP A 97 29.15 21.88 -31.77
N TYR A 98 29.41 21.74 -30.47
CA TYR A 98 29.44 20.44 -29.81
C TYR A 98 28.07 19.74 -29.83
N VAL A 99 26.96 20.50 -29.73
CA VAL A 99 25.59 19.96 -29.72
C VAL A 99 25.29 19.30 -31.06
N SER A 100 25.48 20.06 -32.16
CA SER A 100 25.29 19.53 -33.51
C SER A 100 26.24 18.37 -33.80
N SER A 101 27.48 18.42 -33.29
CA SER A 101 28.45 17.32 -33.47
C SER A 101 28.05 16.02 -32.76
N ILE A 102 27.45 16.10 -31.57
CA ILE A 102 27.00 14.93 -30.81
C ILE A 102 25.75 14.34 -31.46
N LEU A 103 24.75 15.19 -31.75
CA LEU A 103 23.47 14.75 -32.32
C LEU A 103 23.61 14.21 -33.75
N SER A 104 24.51 14.76 -34.55
CA SER A 104 24.83 14.25 -35.90
C SER A 104 26.00 13.25 -35.90
N GLY A 105 26.52 12.90 -34.74
CA GLY A 105 27.68 12.01 -34.57
C GLY A 105 27.33 10.53 -34.60
N SER A 106 28.34 9.67 -34.41
CA SER A 106 28.20 8.21 -34.42
C SER A 106 27.67 7.62 -33.11
N SER A 107 27.49 8.43 -32.06
CA SER A 107 27.08 7.98 -30.74
C SER A 107 26.17 9.02 -30.07
N PRO A 108 24.96 9.24 -30.60
CA PRO A 108 24.01 10.17 -30.02
C PRO A 108 23.56 9.70 -28.61
N PRO A 109 22.94 10.60 -27.81
CA PRO A 109 22.45 10.25 -26.49
C PRO A 109 21.32 9.22 -26.54
N THR A 110 21.28 8.32 -25.56
CA THR A 110 20.11 7.45 -25.32
C THR A 110 19.03 8.26 -24.61
N LEU A 111 17.94 8.56 -25.32
CA LEU A 111 16.80 9.30 -24.79
C LEU A 111 15.69 8.34 -24.33
N GLY A 112 15.30 8.41 -23.06
CA GLY A 112 14.10 7.81 -22.52
C GLY A 112 12.98 8.83 -22.34
N VAL A 113 11.74 8.42 -22.52
CA VAL A 113 10.55 9.22 -22.23
C VAL A 113 9.65 8.42 -21.29
N THR A 114 9.03 9.08 -20.33
CA THR A 114 8.11 8.43 -19.39
C THR A 114 6.88 9.30 -19.15
N THR A 115 5.71 8.67 -19.00
CA THR A 115 4.43 9.35 -18.77
C THR A 115 3.72 8.81 -17.53
N SER A 116 3.25 9.73 -16.69
CA SER A 116 2.68 9.39 -15.38
C SER A 116 1.32 8.71 -15.43
N GLY A 117 0.91 8.20 -14.27
CA GLY A 117 -0.47 7.87 -13.95
C GLY A 117 -1.36 9.08 -13.66
N GLY A 118 -2.66 8.80 -13.48
CA GLY A 118 -3.71 9.83 -13.31
C GLY A 118 -4.86 9.73 -14.32
N GLY A 119 -5.22 8.52 -14.74
CA GLY A 119 -6.36 8.25 -15.64
C GLY A 119 -6.34 9.04 -16.95
N TYR A 120 -7.51 9.54 -17.37
CA TYR A 120 -7.63 10.32 -18.61
C TYR A 120 -6.84 11.62 -18.57
N ARG A 121 -6.75 12.31 -17.42
CA ARG A 121 -5.95 13.55 -17.30
C ARG A 121 -4.52 13.29 -17.73
N ALA A 122 -3.90 12.25 -17.17
CA ALA A 122 -2.53 11.88 -17.49
C ALA A 122 -2.38 11.35 -18.92
N SER A 123 -3.34 10.59 -19.42
CA SER A 123 -3.37 10.12 -20.81
C SER A 123 -3.36 11.31 -21.79
N ILE A 124 -4.25 12.28 -21.59
CA ILE A 124 -4.41 13.47 -22.45
C ILE A 124 -3.19 14.37 -22.35
N PHE A 125 -2.70 14.63 -21.13
CA PHE A 125 -1.52 15.45 -20.91
C PHE A 125 -0.26 14.80 -21.53
N GLY A 126 -0.04 13.51 -21.27
CA GLY A 126 1.05 12.76 -21.90
C GLY A 126 0.97 12.80 -23.42
N ALA A 127 -0.21 12.60 -24.00
CA ALA A 127 -0.40 12.67 -25.45
C ALA A 127 -0.10 14.08 -26.00
N GLY A 128 -0.50 15.13 -25.28
CA GLY A 128 -0.20 16.51 -25.63
C GLY A 128 1.29 16.82 -25.62
N VAL A 129 2.03 16.36 -24.62
CA VAL A 129 3.49 16.53 -24.56
C VAL A 129 4.18 15.70 -25.65
N LEU A 130 3.81 14.43 -25.83
CA LEU A 130 4.37 13.60 -26.90
C LEU A 130 4.06 14.18 -28.28
N ASN A 131 2.87 14.75 -28.49
CA ASN A 131 2.51 15.47 -29.71
C ASN A 131 3.41 16.70 -29.94
N ALA A 132 3.77 17.44 -28.89
CA ALA A 132 4.73 18.55 -28.98
C ALA A 132 6.17 18.09 -29.30
N LEU A 133 6.51 16.83 -29.02
CA LEU A 133 7.80 16.22 -29.38
C LEU A 133 7.76 15.47 -30.72
N ASP A 134 6.57 15.28 -31.31
CA ASP A 134 6.37 14.50 -32.53
C ASP A 134 6.77 15.28 -33.79
N GLY A 135 7.77 14.78 -34.52
CA GLY A 135 8.23 15.35 -35.78
C GLY A 135 7.24 15.22 -36.95
N ARG A 136 6.20 14.39 -36.81
CA ARG A 136 5.10 14.30 -37.79
C ARG A 136 4.13 15.48 -37.69
N ASN A 137 4.16 16.22 -36.57
CA ASN A 137 3.36 17.41 -36.37
C ASN A 137 4.14 18.66 -36.79
N THR A 138 3.63 19.35 -37.82
CA THR A 138 4.24 20.58 -38.35
C THR A 138 4.38 21.68 -37.30
N SER A 139 3.42 21.81 -36.38
CA SER A 139 3.49 22.82 -35.30
C SER A 139 4.65 22.54 -34.35
N SER A 140 4.91 21.27 -34.03
CA SER A 140 6.04 20.82 -33.20
C SER A 140 7.37 21.07 -33.89
N GLY A 141 7.45 20.81 -35.20
CA GLY A 141 8.63 21.15 -36.02
C GLY A 141 8.91 22.65 -36.01
N ASN A 142 7.88 23.49 -36.19
CA ASN A 142 7.99 24.95 -36.14
C ASN A 142 8.38 25.47 -34.75
N ALA A 143 7.98 24.78 -33.69
CA ALA A 143 8.37 25.08 -32.31
C ALA A 143 9.80 24.61 -31.98
N GLY A 144 10.46 23.85 -32.86
CA GLY A 144 11.82 23.34 -32.65
C GLY A 144 11.94 22.21 -31.63
N THR A 145 10.82 21.65 -31.18
CA THR A 145 10.75 20.50 -30.27
C THR A 145 10.44 19.19 -31.01
N GLY A 146 9.84 19.29 -32.20
CA GLY A 146 9.44 18.15 -33.03
C GLY A 146 10.63 17.31 -33.52
N GLY A 147 10.51 15.99 -33.42
CA GLY A 147 11.54 15.02 -33.82
C GLY A 147 12.18 14.30 -32.63
N LEU A 148 12.03 14.84 -31.41
CA LEU A 148 12.52 14.18 -30.20
C LEU A 148 11.82 12.85 -29.92
N LEU A 149 10.53 12.73 -30.24
CA LEU A 149 9.83 11.44 -30.12
C LEU A 149 10.42 10.38 -31.04
N GLN A 150 10.71 10.74 -32.30
CA GLN A 150 11.37 9.83 -33.24
C GLN A 150 12.80 9.48 -32.82
N ALA A 151 13.45 10.35 -32.05
CA ALA A 151 14.78 10.13 -31.51
C ALA A 151 14.79 9.35 -30.18
N ALA A 152 13.64 9.17 -29.53
CA ALA A 152 13.53 8.44 -28.28
C ALA A 152 13.81 6.93 -28.48
N THR A 153 14.57 6.36 -27.56
CA THR A 153 14.90 4.92 -27.52
C THR A 153 13.86 4.15 -26.73
N TYR A 154 13.38 4.71 -25.61
CA TYR A 154 12.42 4.08 -24.71
C TYR A 154 11.22 5.01 -24.45
N LEU A 155 10.04 4.42 -24.29
CA LEU A 155 8.83 5.12 -23.85
C LEU A 155 8.11 4.26 -22.80
N ALA A 156 8.12 4.71 -21.54
CA ALA A 156 7.50 4.05 -20.41
C ALA A 156 6.18 4.74 -20.01
N GLY A 157 5.22 3.97 -19.49
CA GLY A 157 3.98 4.51 -18.94
C GLY A 157 3.36 3.59 -17.90
N LEU A 158 2.64 4.19 -16.94
CA LEU A 158 1.88 3.47 -15.92
C LEU A 158 0.49 4.08 -15.78
N SER A 159 -0.50 3.34 -15.30
CA SER A 159 -1.87 3.83 -15.11
C SER A 159 -2.42 4.53 -16.35
N GLY A 160 -2.93 5.75 -16.26
CA GLY A 160 -3.31 6.57 -17.43
C GLY A 160 -2.21 6.70 -18.50
N GLY A 161 -0.94 6.79 -18.12
CA GLY A 161 0.19 6.75 -19.04
C GLY A 161 0.30 5.41 -19.79
N SER A 162 -0.06 4.29 -19.16
CA SER A 162 -0.13 2.98 -19.82
C SER A 162 -1.27 2.88 -20.84
N TRP A 163 -2.37 3.61 -20.63
CA TRP A 163 -3.49 3.71 -21.57
C TRP A 163 -3.03 4.38 -22.87
N LEU A 164 -2.28 5.49 -22.73
CA LEU A 164 -1.66 6.20 -23.85
C LEU A 164 -0.63 5.34 -24.57
N VAL A 165 0.33 4.76 -23.85
CA VAL A 165 1.38 3.93 -24.44
C VAL A 165 0.74 2.75 -25.16
N THR A 166 -0.05 1.94 -24.47
CA THR A 166 -0.59 0.74 -25.11
C THR A 166 -1.47 1.08 -26.30
N SER A 167 -2.37 2.07 -26.19
CA SER A 167 -3.23 2.47 -27.31
C SER A 167 -2.44 2.91 -28.53
N ALA A 168 -1.40 3.72 -28.36
CA ALA A 168 -0.54 4.14 -29.46
C ALA A 168 0.19 2.94 -30.09
N PHE A 169 0.82 2.07 -29.29
CA PHE A 169 1.65 0.99 -29.80
C PHE A 169 0.84 -0.13 -30.47
N GLN A 170 -0.25 -0.60 -29.84
CA GLN A 170 -1.08 -1.65 -30.43
C GLN A 170 -1.82 -1.17 -31.70
N ALA A 171 -2.09 0.13 -31.80
CA ALA A 171 -2.70 0.75 -32.99
C ALA A 171 -1.69 1.04 -34.11
N ASN A 172 -0.47 0.47 -34.07
CA ASN A 172 0.60 0.71 -35.04
C ASN A 172 1.11 2.17 -35.07
N PHE A 173 1.04 2.85 -33.92
CA PHE A 173 1.62 4.16 -33.62
C PHE A 173 1.14 5.31 -34.54
N PRO A 174 -0.18 5.58 -34.62
CA PRO A 174 -0.69 6.70 -35.40
C PRO A 174 -0.30 8.04 -34.75
N THR A 175 -0.75 9.16 -35.34
CA THR A 175 -0.55 10.48 -34.69
C THR A 175 -1.37 10.57 -33.40
N PHE A 176 -0.96 11.34 -32.40
CA PHE A 176 -1.71 11.40 -31.13
C PHE A 176 -3.13 11.94 -31.30
N GLN A 177 -3.37 12.78 -32.31
CA GLN A 177 -4.73 13.20 -32.66
C GLN A 177 -5.60 12.00 -33.06
N GLU A 178 -5.07 11.09 -33.89
CA GLU A 178 -5.76 9.87 -34.30
C GLU A 178 -5.82 8.83 -33.17
N VAL A 179 -4.80 8.76 -32.30
CA VAL A 179 -4.84 7.93 -31.08
C VAL A 179 -6.06 8.33 -30.23
N ILE A 180 -6.32 9.63 -30.08
CA ILE A 180 -7.37 10.09 -29.17
C ILE A 180 -8.75 10.08 -29.83
N PHE A 181 -8.87 10.66 -31.03
CA PHE A 181 -10.16 10.87 -31.69
C PHE A 181 -10.53 9.79 -32.72
N GLY A 182 -9.63 8.85 -32.97
CA GLY A 182 -9.78 7.84 -34.01
C GLY A 182 -9.47 8.39 -35.40
N PRO A 183 -9.32 7.51 -36.40
CA PRO A 183 -9.13 7.93 -37.77
C PRO A 183 -10.43 8.55 -38.33
N PRO A 184 -10.33 9.63 -39.13
CA PRO A 184 -11.48 10.46 -39.54
C PRO A 184 -12.58 9.74 -40.36
N ASN A 185 -12.32 8.52 -40.84
CA ASN A 185 -13.25 7.72 -41.63
C ASN A 185 -13.69 6.40 -40.97
N SER A 186 -13.44 6.20 -39.66
CA SER A 186 -13.86 4.99 -38.93
C SER A 186 -15.37 4.98 -38.68
N THR A 187 -16.16 4.68 -39.72
CA THR A 187 -17.63 4.75 -39.68
C THR A 187 -18.32 3.40 -39.87
N SER A 188 -17.56 2.29 -39.98
CA SER A 188 -18.16 0.97 -40.17
C SER A 188 -18.34 0.21 -38.86
N SER A 189 -19.54 -0.38 -38.68
CA SER A 189 -19.89 -1.18 -37.49
C SER A 189 -19.08 -2.48 -37.36
N ASN A 190 -18.51 -2.95 -38.48
CA ASN A 190 -17.75 -4.20 -38.57
C ASN A 190 -16.23 -3.94 -38.63
N SER A 191 -15.80 -2.70 -38.37
CA SER A 191 -14.38 -2.37 -38.37
C SER A 191 -13.68 -3.06 -37.21
N THR A 192 -12.53 -3.68 -37.50
CA THR A 192 -11.58 -4.14 -36.48
C THR A 192 -10.45 -3.15 -36.27
N ASP A 193 -10.48 -2.01 -36.99
CA ASP A 193 -9.48 -0.97 -36.89
C ASP A 193 -9.59 -0.20 -35.56
N TYR A 194 -8.56 0.59 -35.27
CA TYR A 194 -8.55 1.49 -34.13
C TYR A 194 -9.61 2.59 -34.27
N GLY A 195 -10.46 2.78 -33.26
CA GLY A 195 -11.54 3.77 -33.28
C GLY A 195 -11.30 5.02 -32.42
N GLY A 196 -10.14 5.15 -31.76
CA GLY A 196 -9.86 6.21 -30.81
C GLY A 196 -10.33 5.88 -29.39
N TRP A 197 -10.12 6.83 -28.46
CA TRP A 197 -10.44 6.65 -27.04
C TRP A 197 -11.92 6.65 -26.72
N ASN A 198 -12.79 7.09 -27.63
CA ASN A 198 -14.24 7.15 -27.42
C ASN A 198 -14.63 7.84 -26.09
N ALA A 199 -13.83 8.80 -25.61
CA ALA A 199 -13.89 9.33 -24.24
C ALA A 199 -15.18 10.08 -23.85
N HIS A 200 -16.06 10.36 -24.80
CA HIS A 200 -17.39 10.91 -24.55
C HIS A 200 -18.35 9.85 -23.96
N PHE A 201 -18.07 8.55 -24.14
CA PHE A 201 -18.67 7.50 -23.32
C PHE A 201 -17.92 7.44 -21.99
N ASP A 202 -18.67 7.38 -20.89
CA ASP A 202 -18.09 7.15 -19.58
C ASP A 202 -17.55 5.71 -19.48
N ILE A 203 -16.35 5.54 -18.90
CA ILE A 203 -15.75 4.20 -18.77
C ILE A 203 -16.62 3.27 -17.90
N VAL A 204 -17.21 3.81 -16.82
CA VAL A 204 -17.97 3.02 -15.85
C VAL A 204 -19.43 2.96 -16.27
N ALA A 205 -20.08 4.08 -16.58
CA ALA A 205 -21.51 4.18 -16.86
C ALA A 205 -21.82 4.71 -18.29
N PRO A 206 -21.47 3.95 -19.35
CA PRO A 206 -21.44 4.46 -20.72
C PRO A 206 -22.82 4.83 -21.31
N ASN A 207 -23.95 4.26 -20.86
CA ASN A 207 -25.29 4.62 -21.36
C ASN A 207 -25.97 5.75 -20.57
N ASN A 208 -25.44 6.13 -19.39
CA ASN A 208 -26.15 6.96 -18.41
C ASN A 208 -27.59 6.44 -18.09
N ASP A 209 -27.82 5.14 -18.29
CA ASP A 209 -29.10 4.45 -18.07
C ASP A 209 -28.79 3.14 -17.35
N THR A 210 -29.21 3.07 -16.09
CA THR A 210 -28.80 1.98 -15.21
C THR A 210 -29.23 0.59 -15.68
N ALA A 211 -30.36 0.47 -16.40
CA ALA A 211 -30.81 -0.83 -16.90
C ALA A 211 -29.97 -1.30 -18.10
N LYS A 212 -29.57 -0.36 -18.98
CA LYS A 212 -28.70 -0.66 -20.12
C LYS A 212 -27.27 -0.92 -19.68
N ASP A 213 -26.76 -0.15 -18.73
CA ASP A 213 -25.43 -0.37 -18.16
C ASP A 213 -25.36 -1.71 -17.42
N LEU A 214 -26.42 -2.14 -16.73
CA LEU A 214 -26.48 -3.47 -16.14
C LEU A 214 -26.44 -4.58 -17.20
N ALA A 215 -27.17 -4.44 -18.31
CA ALA A 215 -27.13 -5.40 -19.40
C ALA A 215 -25.71 -5.50 -20.01
N PHE A 216 -25.09 -4.34 -20.24
CA PHE A 216 -23.71 -4.24 -20.71
C PHE A 216 -22.70 -4.90 -19.74
N TYR A 217 -22.87 -4.72 -18.42
CA TYR A 217 -22.02 -5.39 -17.44
C TYR A 217 -22.20 -6.91 -17.46
N LEU A 218 -23.42 -7.41 -17.63
CA LEU A 218 -23.68 -8.85 -17.75
C LEU A 218 -23.01 -9.44 -19.00
N ASP A 219 -22.98 -8.70 -20.12
CA ASP A 219 -22.26 -9.10 -21.32
C ASP A 219 -20.74 -9.17 -21.05
N ILE A 220 -20.16 -8.19 -20.35
CA ILE A 220 -18.74 -8.23 -19.95
C ILE A 220 -18.43 -9.40 -19.02
N ILE A 221 -19.31 -9.68 -18.05
CA ILE A 221 -19.17 -10.86 -17.19
C ILE A 221 -19.18 -12.14 -18.05
N ASP A 222 -20.00 -12.20 -19.10
CA ASP A 222 -19.96 -13.33 -20.03
C ASP A 222 -18.62 -13.40 -20.79
N GLU A 223 -18.08 -12.29 -21.28
CA GLU A 223 -16.79 -12.25 -21.99
C GLU A 223 -15.62 -12.81 -21.17
N ILE A 224 -15.49 -12.39 -19.90
CA ILE A 224 -14.37 -12.77 -19.04
C ILE A 224 -14.46 -14.23 -18.57
N GLY A 225 -15.64 -14.86 -18.66
CA GLY A 225 -15.85 -16.24 -18.25
C GLY A 225 -14.96 -17.26 -18.98
N GLY A 226 -14.47 -16.93 -20.18
CA GLY A 226 -13.52 -17.77 -20.90
C GLY A 226 -12.19 -18.00 -20.14
N LYS A 227 -11.77 -17.04 -19.32
CA LYS A 227 -10.57 -17.17 -18.48
C LYS A 227 -10.77 -18.20 -17.35
N GLU A 228 -11.96 -18.22 -16.74
CA GLU A 228 -12.33 -19.22 -15.73
C GLU A 228 -12.50 -20.61 -16.34
N GLU A 229 -13.10 -20.71 -17.53
CA GLU A 229 -13.22 -21.97 -18.28
C GLU A 229 -11.84 -22.58 -18.59
N ALA A 230 -10.82 -21.75 -18.82
CA ALA A 230 -9.44 -22.18 -18.97
C ALA A 230 -8.74 -22.53 -17.63
N GLY A 231 -9.40 -22.34 -16.49
CA GLY A 231 -8.89 -22.67 -15.16
C GLY A 231 -8.08 -21.58 -14.48
N PHE A 232 -8.16 -20.33 -14.96
CA PHE A 232 -7.49 -19.18 -14.33
C PHE A 232 -8.48 -18.38 -13.45
N PRO A 233 -8.02 -17.81 -12.33
CA PRO A 233 -8.86 -16.94 -11.51
C PRO A 233 -9.37 -15.72 -12.28
N VAL A 234 -10.58 -15.29 -11.93
CA VAL A 234 -11.21 -14.08 -12.48
C VAL A 234 -11.49 -13.11 -11.34
N THR A 235 -11.02 -11.89 -11.51
CA THR A 235 -11.04 -10.82 -10.50
C THR A 235 -11.75 -9.60 -11.06
N ILE A 236 -11.89 -8.54 -10.25
CA ILE A 236 -12.41 -7.28 -10.77
C ILE A 236 -11.51 -6.65 -11.83
N ALA A 237 -10.20 -6.91 -11.78
CA ALA A 237 -9.28 -6.46 -12.81
C ALA A 237 -9.72 -6.95 -14.19
N ASP A 238 -10.16 -8.21 -14.31
CA ASP A 238 -10.66 -8.75 -15.58
C ASP A 238 -11.87 -7.95 -16.11
N PHE A 239 -12.82 -7.61 -15.24
CA PHE A 239 -13.96 -6.76 -15.59
C PHE A 239 -13.53 -5.36 -16.03
N TRP A 240 -12.67 -4.71 -15.23
CA TRP A 240 -12.11 -3.39 -15.52
C TRP A 240 -11.39 -3.33 -16.87
N THR A 241 -10.60 -4.36 -17.18
CA THR A 241 -9.84 -4.42 -18.44
C THR A 241 -10.74 -4.48 -19.67
N ARG A 242 -11.92 -5.11 -19.57
CA ARG A 242 -12.89 -5.16 -20.67
C ARG A 242 -13.59 -3.83 -20.90
N LEU A 243 -13.83 -3.05 -19.84
CA LEU A 243 -14.26 -1.66 -19.96
C LEU A 243 -13.18 -0.84 -20.68
N LEU A 244 -11.94 -0.88 -20.20
CA LEU A 244 -10.81 -0.16 -20.81
C LEU A 244 -10.56 -0.57 -22.27
N ALA A 245 -10.80 -1.83 -22.64
CA ALA A 245 -10.66 -2.30 -24.02
C ALA A 245 -11.59 -1.56 -25.01
N ARG A 246 -12.73 -1.04 -24.55
CA ARG A 246 -13.64 -0.22 -25.39
C ARG A 246 -13.07 1.15 -25.75
N HIS A 247 -12.07 1.59 -25.00
CA HIS A 247 -11.44 2.90 -25.14
C HIS A 247 -10.02 2.80 -25.71
N PHE A 248 -9.18 1.89 -25.22
CA PHE A 248 -7.74 1.98 -25.45
C PHE A 248 -7.18 0.90 -26.39
N VAL A 249 -8.01 0.03 -26.94
CA VAL A 249 -7.60 -1.12 -27.76
C VAL A 249 -8.40 -1.17 -29.07
N ASN A 250 -7.82 -1.70 -30.17
CA ASN A 250 -8.52 -1.77 -31.46
C ASN A 250 -9.81 -2.60 -31.38
N GLY A 251 -10.72 -2.35 -32.33
CA GLY A 251 -11.98 -3.09 -32.48
C GLY A 251 -13.19 -2.35 -31.94
N THR A 252 -13.02 -1.24 -31.22
CA THR A 252 -14.15 -0.42 -30.74
C THR A 252 -14.13 0.96 -31.36
N ASN A 253 -15.29 1.41 -31.84
CA ASN A 253 -15.54 2.75 -32.36
C ASN A 253 -16.93 3.24 -31.94
N LEU A 254 -17.24 4.49 -32.28
CA LEU A 254 -18.51 5.15 -31.94
C LEU A 254 -19.78 4.38 -32.36
N VAL A 255 -19.71 3.61 -33.44
CA VAL A 255 -20.87 2.92 -34.02
C VAL A 255 -21.11 1.56 -33.37
N ASN A 256 -20.03 0.86 -33.00
CA ASN A 256 -20.12 -0.49 -32.46
C ASN A 256 -19.94 -0.58 -30.94
N PHE A 257 -19.74 0.52 -30.21
CA PHE A 257 -19.41 0.53 -28.78
C PHE A 257 -20.25 -0.42 -27.90
N PHE A 258 -21.56 -0.52 -28.16
CA PHE A 258 -22.50 -1.41 -27.44
C PHE A 258 -22.93 -2.65 -28.24
N ASN A 259 -22.27 -2.93 -29.37
CA ASN A 259 -22.66 -4.01 -30.28
C ASN A 259 -21.70 -5.19 -30.18
N GLU A 260 -22.00 -6.08 -29.24
CA GLU A 260 -21.22 -7.29 -28.94
C GLU A 260 -21.23 -8.34 -30.07
N THR A 261 -22.04 -8.14 -31.11
CA THR A 261 -22.18 -9.11 -32.22
C THR A 261 -21.24 -8.82 -33.39
N SER A 262 -20.79 -7.58 -33.54
CA SER A 262 -20.05 -7.12 -34.71
C SER A 262 -18.55 -6.89 -34.44
N SER A 263 -18.10 -7.00 -33.19
CA SER A 263 -16.71 -6.83 -32.80
C SER A 263 -16.37 -7.66 -31.55
N THR A 264 -15.09 -8.01 -31.40
CA THR A 264 -14.55 -8.60 -30.16
C THR A 264 -14.03 -7.55 -29.19
N HIS A 265 -14.10 -6.27 -29.55
CA HIS A 265 -13.78 -5.16 -28.64
C HIS A 265 -12.41 -5.33 -27.95
N GLY A 266 -11.39 -5.58 -28.75
CA GLY A 266 -10.01 -5.76 -28.28
C GLY A 266 -9.70 -7.14 -27.68
N ALA A 267 -10.68 -8.04 -27.49
CA ALA A 267 -10.38 -9.40 -27.09
C ALA A 267 -9.61 -10.12 -28.22
N GLY A 268 -8.51 -10.77 -27.86
CA GLY A 268 -7.56 -11.41 -28.75
C GLY A 268 -6.41 -10.50 -29.22
N ILE A 269 -6.42 -9.22 -28.85
CA ILE A 269 -5.29 -8.32 -29.11
C ILE A 269 -4.28 -8.49 -27.99
N LEU A 270 -3.08 -8.96 -28.34
CA LEU A 270 -2.04 -9.33 -27.38
C LEU A 270 -0.99 -8.22 -27.26
N PHE A 271 -0.48 -8.01 -26.06
CA PHE A 271 0.62 -7.08 -25.81
C PHE A 271 1.89 -7.53 -26.53
N SER A 272 2.18 -8.84 -26.54
CA SER A 272 3.31 -9.38 -27.32
C SER A 272 3.16 -9.21 -28.83
N ALA A 273 1.93 -9.04 -29.35
CA ALA A 273 1.69 -8.81 -30.77
C ALA A 273 2.11 -7.40 -31.24
N ILE A 274 2.40 -6.47 -30.32
CA ILE A 274 3.00 -5.16 -30.66
C ILE A 274 4.30 -5.36 -31.46
N ALA A 275 5.07 -6.40 -31.16
CA ALA A 275 6.30 -6.75 -31.88
C ALA A 275 6.09 -7.06 -33.36
N ASN A 276 4.85 -7.35 -33.78
CA ASN A 276 4.49 -7.64 -35.17
C ASN A 276 3.90 -6.43 -35.91
N THR A 277 3.71 -5.29 -35.23
CA THR A 277 3.23 -4.07 -35.89
C THR A 277 4.30 -3.53 -36.83
N SER A 278 3.87 -2.96 -37.96
CA SER A 278 4.81 -2.49 -38.99
C SER A 278 5.79 -1.42 -38.48
N SER A 279 5.30 -0.49 -37.65
CA SER A 279 6.13 0.57 -37.08
C SER A 279 7.15 0.02 -36.08
N PHE A 280 6.82 -1.04 -35.33
CA PHE A 280 7.76 -1.74 -34.47
C PHE A 280 8.78 -2.54 -35.29
N VAL A 281 8.34 -3.35 -36.26
CA VAL A 281 9.24 -4.14 -37.13
C VAL A 281 10.23 -3.26 -37.90
N ASN A 282 9.81 -2.07 -38.32
CA ASN A 282 10.68 -1.09 -38.98
C ASN A 282 11.56 -0.29 -38.01
N HIS A 283 11.45 -0.55 -36.71
CA HIS A 283 12.18 0.14 -35.65
C HIS A 283 11.94 1.65 -35.66
N GLU A 284 10.77 2.12 -36.11
CA GLU A 284 10.44 3.54 -36.30
C GLU A 284 10.06 4.23 -34.98
N ILE A 285 9.60 3.44 -34.01
CA ILE A 285 9.05 3.91 -32.73
C ILE A 285 9.98 3.57 -31.55
N PRO A 286 9.85 4.24 -30.40
CA PRO A 286 10.60 3.89 -29.19
C PRO A 286 10.22 2.49 -28.68
N PHE A 287 11.03 1.88 -27.84
CA PHE A 287 10.71 0.61 -27.19
C PHE A 287 9.69 0.85 -26.04
N PRO A 288 8.50 0.23 -26.06
CA PRO A 288 7.45 0.47 -25.07
C PRO A 288 7.68 -0.33 -23.78
N ILE A 289 7.38 0.29 -22.65
CA ILE A 289 7.42 -0.32 -21.32
C ILE A 289 6.15 0.08 -20.57
N VAL A 290 5.43 -0.89 -20.01
CA VAL A 290 4.28 -0.65 -19.11
C VAL A 290 4.60 -1.16 -17.71
N ILE A 291 4.21 -0.44 -16.68
CA ILE A 291 4.61 -0.73 -15.29
C ILE A 291 3.42 -1.14 -14.43
N ALA A 292 3.63 -2.13 -13.56
CA ALA A 292 2.72 -2.51 -12.49
C ALA A 292 3.49 -2.80 -11.21
N ASP A 293 2.84 -2.62 -10.08
CA ASP A 293 3.42 -2.86 -8.76
C ASP A 293 2.99 -4.21 -8.20
N THR A 294 3.81 -4.74 -7.28
CA THR A 294 3.46 -5.95 -6.55
C THR A 294 2.69 -5.60 -5.28
N TYR A 295 1.52 -6.20 -5.11
CA TYR A 295 0.78 -6.17 -3.85
C TYR A 295 0.86 -7.54 -3.18
N SER A 296 1.51 -7.64 -2.02
CA SER A 296 1.71 -8.95 -1.36
C SER A 296 1.27 -8.92 0.10
N PRO A 297 0.53 -9.93 0.59
CA PRO A 297 0.17 -10.02 2.00
C PRO A 297 1.37 -10.25 2.93
N PHE A 298 2.57 -10.54 2.37
CA PHE A 298 3.81 -10.77 3.11
C PHE A 298 4.74 -9.56 3.11
N GLU A 299 4.34 -8.44 2.53
CA GLU A 299 5.16 -7.25 2.37
C GLU A 299 5.47 -6.55 3.71
N ASN A 300 6.56 -5.77 3.72
CA ASN A 300 6.92 -4.95 4.86
C ASN A 300 6.34 -3.54 4.72
N ARG A 301 5.15 -3.31 5.28
CA ARG A 301 4.48 -1.99 5.23
C ARG A 301 5.18 -0.85 5.99
N SER A 302 6.29 -1.11 6.69
CA SER A 302 7.05 -0.03 7.37
C SER A 302 7.90 0.83 6.43
N THR A 303 8.02 0.44 5.15
CA THR A 303 8.78 1.16 4.11
C THR A 303 7.89 1.94 3.14
N ILE A 304 6.58 2.07 3.42
CA ILE A 304 5.66 2.99 2.76
C ILE A 304 6.05 4.44 3.12
N MET A 305 6.08 5.36 2.15
CA MET A 305 6.56 6.73 2.37
C MET A 305 5.51 7.83 2.19
N SER A 306 5.04 8.38 3.31
CA SER A 306 4.57 9.77 3.53
C SER A 306 3.37 10.34 2.76
N ALA A 307 2.95 9.85 1.58
CA ALA A 307 1.64 10.22 1.06
C ALA A 307 0.59 9.34 1.77
N ASP A 308 -0.51 9.94 2.23
CA ASP A 308 -1.58 9.23 2.94
C ASP A 308 -2.32 8.20 2.02
N GLU A 309 -1.95 8.13 0.74
CA GLU A 309 -2.56 7.33 -0.33
C GLU A 309 -1.66 6.18 -0.83
N ASP A 310 -0.36 6.14 -0.52
CA ASP A 310 0.52 5.04 -0.98
C ASP A 310 0.21 3.75 -0.22
N VAL A 311 -0.03 2.66 -0.94
CA VAL A 311 -0.41 1.36 -0.36
C VAL A 311 0.60 0.25 -0.66
N VAL A 312 1.50 0.47 -1.64
CA VAL A 312 2.61 -0.44 -1.95
C VAL A 312 3.93 0.09 -1.35
N PRO A 313 4.75 -0.73 -0.68
CA PRO A 313 6.07 -0.31 -0.22
C PRO A 313 7.05 -0.08 -1.39
N LEU A 314 7.85 1.01 -1.35
CA LEU A 314 8.95 1.30 -2.31
C LEU A 314 10.04 0.21 -2.42
N THR A 315 10.02 -0.75 -1.51
CA THR A 315 10.92 -1.91 -1.54
C THR A 315 10.33 -3.10 -2.29
N ASN A 316 9.05 -3.09 -2.66
CA ASN A 316 8.46 -4.18 -3.43
C ASN A 316 8.97 -4.15 -4.89
N PRO A 317 9.00 -5.31 -5.57
CA PRO A 317 9.39 -5.35 -6.98
C PRO A 317 8.43 -4.53 -7.85
N ILE A 318 9.01 -3.67 -8.70
CA ILE A 318 8.31 -3.09 -9.84
C ILE A 318 8.37 -4.09 -11.00
N TYR A 319 7.23 -4.41 -11.60
CA TYR A 319 7.14 -5.24 -12.79
C TYR A 319 7.05 -4.39 -14.06
N GLU A 320 7.93 -4.69 -15.01
CA GLU A 320 7.90 -4.15 -16.36
C GLU A 320 7.24 -5.14 -17.31
N PHE A 321 6.33 -4.66 -18.15
CA PHE A 321 5.77 -5.37 -19.29
C PHE A 321 6.33 -4.75 -20.57
N THR A 322 7.03 -5.57 -21.36
CA THR A 322 7.50 -5.23 -22.70
C THR A 322 6.87 -6.18 -23.72
N PRO A 323 6.93 -5.90 -25.03
CA PRO A 323 6.44 -6.84 -26.04
C PRO A 323 7.14 -8.21 -26.00
N PHE A 324 8.31 -8.31 -25.36
CA PHE A 324 9.12 -9.53 -25.33
C PHE A 324 9.08 -10.24 -23.98
N GLU A 325 9.26 -9.50 -22.88
CA GLU A 325 9.37 -10.06 -21.53
C GLU A 325 8.66 -9.21 -20.48
N MET A 326 8.22 -9.89 -19.41
CA MET A 326 7.65 -9.34 -18.21
C MET A 326 8.47 -9.78 -17.00
N GLY A 327 8.75 -8.88 -16.06
CA GLY A 327 9.58 -9.19 -14.91
C GLY A 327 10.11 -7.95 -14.22
N SER A 328 11.14 -8.11 -13.39
CA SER A 328 11.71 -6.99 -12.63
C SER A 328 13.23 -6.96 -12.72
N PHE A 329 13.77 -5.75 -12.88
CA PHE A 329 15.18 -5.46 -12.72
C PHE A 329 15.59 -5.23 -11.25
N ASP A 330 14.62 -5.16 -10.33
CA ASP A 330 14.91 -4.97 -8.91
C ASP A 330 15.72 -6.16 -8.37
N PRO A 331 16.74 -5.91 -7.55
CA PRO A 331 17.66 -6.96 -7.08
C PRO A 331 16.97 -8.02 -6.22
N ILE A 332 15.73 -7.78 -5.82
CA ILE A 332 14.87 -8.66 -5.04
C ILE A 332 14.40 -9.85 -5.87
N LEU A 333 14.06 -9.62 -7.16
CA LEU A 333 13.63 -10.65 -8.11
C LEU A 333 14.68 -10.88 -9.21
N ALA A 334 15.12 -9.81 -9.88
CA ALA A 334 16.11 -9.80 -10.94
C ALA A 334 15.90 -10.90 -12.01
N ALA A 335 14.67 -11.07 -12.45
CA ALA A 335 14.24 -12.14 -13.36
C ALA A 335 13.08 -11.70 -14.27
N PHE A 336 13.02 -12.31 -15.45
CA PHE A 336 12.04 -12.04 -16.49
C PHE A 336 11.50 -13.33 -17.10
N ALA A 337 10.23 -13.30 -17.50
CA ALA A 337 9.54 -14.34 -18.22
C ALA A 337 9.00 -13.80 -19.56
N PRO A 338 8.90 -14.60 -20.63
CA PRO A 338 8.40 -14.10 -21.91
C PRO A 338 6.94 -13.64 -21.84
N THR A 339 6.64 -12.42 -22.31
CA THR A 339 5.30 -11.81 -22.24
C THR A 339 4.25 -12.67 -22.93
N LYS A 340 4.60 -13.23 -24.10
CA LYS A 340 3.73 -14.15 -24.86
C LYS A 340 3.25 -15.36 -24.06
N TYR A 341 3.98 -15.74 -23.00
CA TYR A 341 3.78 -16.96 -22.23
C TYR A 341 3.39 -16.72 -20.76
N LEU A 342 2.89 -15.54 -20.40
CA LEU A 342 2.60 -15.12 -19.02
C LEU A 342 1.71 -16.07 -18.18
N GLY A 343 0.83 -16.86 -18.81
CA GLY A 343 0.01 -17.83 -18.08
C GLY A 343 0.74 -19.13 -17.70
N SER A 344 2.02 -19.28 -18.04
CA SER A 344 2.77 -20.54 -17.91
C SER A 344 3.51 -20.62 -16.58
N THR A 345 3.41 -21.77 -15.89
CA THR A 345 4.13 -22.04 -14.63
C THR A 345 5.27 -23.05 -14.77
N ASN A 346 5.43 -23.65 -15.95
CA ASN A 346 6.51 -24.60 -16.23
C ASN A 346 6.95 -24.52 -17.70
N SER A 347 8.04 -25.22 -18.03
CA SER A 347 8.63 -25.21 -19.38
C SER A 347 8.13 -26.33 -20.30
N SER A 348 7.12 -27.10 -19.90
CA SER A 348 6.56 -28.20 -20.69
C SER A 348 5.24 -27.84 -21.36
N VAL A 349 4.36 -27.15 -20.64
CA VAL A 349 3.07 -26.67 -21.11
C VAL A 349 3.06 -25.15 -21.01
N CYS A 350 2.91 -24.50 -22.16
CA CYS A 350 2.92 -23.07 -22.30
C CYS A 350 1.50 -22.55 -22.53
N VAL A 351 1.21 -21.38 -22.01
CA VAL A 351 -0.08 -20.70 -22.14
C VAL A 351 0.11 -19.46 -22.99
N THR A 352 -0.72 -19.27 -24.00
CA THR A 352 -0.74 -18.05 -24.84
C THR A 352 -2.11 -17.38 -24.79
N GLY A 353 -2.16 -16.09 -25.09
CA GLY A 353 -3.40 -15.32 -25.04
C GLY A 353 -3.76 -14.82 -23.64
N PHE A 354 -2.90 -15.07 -22.64
CA PHE A 354 -3.03 -14.47 -21.31
C PHE A 354 -2.59 -12.99 -21.31
N ASP A 355 -1.66 -12.63 -22.18
CA ASP A 355 -1.11 -11.28 -22.34
C ASP A 355 -2.01 -10.36 -23.16
N GLN A 356 -3.32 -10.40 -22.93
CA GLN A 356 -4.27 -9.48 -23.57
C GLN A 356 -3.78 -8.04 -23.33
N ALA A 357 -3.68 -7.23 -24.37
CA ALA A 357 -3.18 -5.86 -24.27
C ALA A 357 -4.02 -5.04 -23.28
N ALA A 358 -5.34 -5.25 -23.29
CA ALA A 358 -6.25 -4.66 -22.31
C ALA A 358 -5.99 -5.14 -20.86
N PHE A 359 -5.58 -6.40 -20.68
CA PHE A 359 -5.28 -6.95 -19.35
C PHE A 359 -4.03 -6.30 -18.75
N VAL A 360 -2.95 -6.18 -19.54
CA VAL A 360 -1.71 -5.47 -19.13
C VAL A 360 -2.00 -4.01 -18.74
N VAL A 361 -2.82 -3.32 -19.54
CA VAL A 361 -3.22 -1.94 -19.28
C VAL A 361 -4.09 -1.82 -18.03
N GLY A 362 -5.06 -2.70 -17.85
CA GLY A 362 -5.91 -2.67 -16.67
C GLY A 362 -5.17 -3.04 -15.40
N THR A 363 -4.22 -3.99 -15.45
CA THR A 363 -3.30 -4.27 -14.34
C THR A 363 -2.50 -3.03 -13.95
N SER A 364 -1.96 -2.31 -14.94
CA SER A 364 -1.21 -1.07 -14.70
C SER A 364 -2.07 0.07 -14.15
N SER A 365 -3.41 -0.06 -14.10
CA SER A 365 -4.35 1.03 -13.81
C SER A 365 -5.53 0.64 -12.91
N GLU A 366 -5.39 -0.40 -12.11
CA GLU A 366 -6.41 -0.81 -11.17
C GLU A 366 -6.03 -0.47 -9.73
N LEU A 367 -6.89 0.31 -9.08
CA LEU A 367 -6.71 0.82 -7.71
C LEU A 367 -7.75 0.18 -6.76
N PHE A 368 -8.25 -1.02 -7.09
CA PHE A 368 -9.40 -1.59 -6.37
C PHE A 368 -9.05 -2.11 -4.98
N ASN A 369 -7.80 -2.48 -4.77
CA ASN A 369 -7.21 -2.85 -3.49
C ASN A 369 -7.24 -1.72 -2.46
N GLU A 370 -7.26 -0.45 -2.88
CA GLU A 370 -7.42 0.68 -1.97
C GLU A 370 -8.79 0.67 -1.24
N PHE A 371 -9.81 0.02 -1.82
CA PHE A 371 -11.11 -0.12 -1.16
C PHE A 371 -11.13 -1.25 -0.10
N ASN A 372 -10.10 -2.07 -0.03
CA ASN A 372 -10.02 -3.26 0.83
C ASN A 372 -9.40 -2.95 2.20
N VAL A 373 -10.04 -2.04 2.95
CA VAL A 373 -9.63 -1.70 4.33
C VAL A 373 -10.32 -2.64 5.34
N THR A 374 -11.58 -3.03 5.08
CA THR A 374 -12.31 -4.11 5.75
C THR A 374 -13.35 -4.72 4.82
N LEU A 375 -13.81 -5.96 5.06
CA LEU A 375 -14.91 -6.59 4.30
C LEU A 375 -16.18 -5.72 4.29
N GLN A 376 -16.44 -4.98 5.38
CA GLN A 376 -17.60 -4.11 5.48
C GLN A 376 -17.45 -2.83 4.64
N ASP A 377 -16.24 -2.26 4.59
CA ASP A 377 -15.94 -1.10 3.76
C ASP A 377 -15.90 -1.46 2.27
N LEU A 378 -15.35 -2.64 1.95
CA LEU A 378 -15.31 -3.18 0.59
C LEU A 378 -16.72 -3.45 0.04
N LEU A 379 -17.59 -4.12 0.82
CA LEU A 379 -19.00 -4.34 0.45
C LEU A 379 -19.83 -3.05 0.44
N GLY A 380 -19.42 -2.04 1.22
CA GLY A 380 -20.03 -0.71 1.25
C GLY A 380 -19.55 0.24 0.16
N SER A 381 -18.48 -0.11 -0.56
CA SER A 381 -17.91 0.69 -1.65
C SER A 381 -18.76 0.63 -2.92
N SER A 382 -18.45 1.49 -3.89
CA SER A 382 -19.05 1.42 -5.23
C SER A 382 -18.69 0.13 -6.00
N VAL A 383 -17.72 -0.62 -5.49
CA VAL A 383 -17.12 -1.79 -6.12
C VAL A 383 -17.64 -3.10 -5.53
N GLY A 384 -18.04 -3.10 -4.25
CA GLY A 384 -18.59 -4.25 -3.53
C GLY A 384 -19.66 -5.05 -4.30
N PRO A 385 -20.66 -4.39 -4.91
CA PRO A 385 -21.67 -5.09 -5.70
C PRO A 385 -21.10 -5.82 -6.94
N LEU A 386 -20.09 -5.25 -7.61
CA LEU A 386 -19.41 -5.91 -8.74
C LEU A 386 -18.59 -7.11 -8.27
N LEU A 387 -17.93 -7.01 -7.11
CA LEU A 387 -17.23 -8.14 -6.49
C LEU A 387 -18.19 -9.28 -6.12
N GLU A 388 -19.36 -8.96 -5.55
CA GLU A 388 -20.41 -9.94 -5.30
C GLU A 388 -20.91 -10.59 -6.60
N LEU A 389 -21.06 -9.80 -7.67
CA LEU A 389 -21.45 -10.30 -8.99
C LEU A 389 -20.41 -11.28 -9.57
N ILE A 390 -19.13 -10.93 -9.53
CA ILE A 390 -18.03 -11.79 -10.01
C ILE A 390 -17.94 -13.07 -9.17
N ASN A 391 -17.95 -12.93 -7.84
CA ASN A 391 -17.83 -14.05 -6.92
C ASN A 391 -19.06 -15.00 -6.97
N SER A 392 -20.25 -14.48 -7.30
CA SER A 392 -21.44 -15.31 -7.53
C SER A 392 -21.50 -15.90 -8.94
N SER A 393 -20.81 -15.32 -9.92
CA SER A 393 -20.81 -15.77 -11.31
C SER A 393 -19.81 -16.89 -11.61
N PHE A 394 -18.72 -16.99 -10.84
CA PHE A 394 -17.60 -17.88 -11.08
C PHE A 394 -17.21 -18.71 -9.85
N SER A 395 -16.76 -19.95 -10.07
CA SER A 395 -16.24 -20.80 -9.00
C SER A 395 -14.78 -20.46 -8.67
N GLN A 396 -14.57 -19.46 -7.82
CA GLN A 396 -13.22 -19.04 -7.43
C GLN A 396 -12.58 -19.97 -6.38
N PRO A 397 -11.26 -20.21 -6.42
CA PRO A 397 -10.54 -20.80 -5.30
C PRO A 397 -10.64 -19.89 -4.08
N GLY A 398 -10.92 -20.44 -2.89
CA GLY A 398 -11.21 -19.66 -1.68
C GLY A 398 -10.06 -18.81 -1.10
N SER A 399 -8.92 -18.75 -1.77
CA SER A 399 -7.72 -17.98 -1.39
C SER A 399 -7.35 -16.88 -2.39
N VAL A 400 -8.19 -16.62 -3.41
CA VAL A 400 -7.91 -15.59 -4.42
C VAL A 400 -8.36 -14.22 -3.92
N GLU A 401 -7.46 -13.25 -4.02
CA GLU A 401 -7.74 -11.83 -3.80
C GLU A 401 -8.47 -11.27 -5.02
N LEU A 402 -9.68 -10.73 -4.83
CA LEU A 402 -10.60 -10.39 -5.94
C LEU A 402 -10.45 -8.96 -6.44
N ASP A 403 -9.69 -8.14 -5.72
CA ASP A 403 -9.47 -6.70 -5.88
C ASP A 403 -8.07 -6.37 -6.44
N VAL A 404 -7.40 -7.36 -7.03
CA VAL A 404 -6.08 -7.25 -7.65
C VAL A 404 -6.03 -8.07 -8.95
N SER A 405 -5.00 -7.83 -9.76
CA SER A 405 -4.73 -8.55 -10.99
C SER A 405 -3.90 -9.79 -10.70
N ILE A 406 -4.48 -10.96 -10.97
CA ILE A 406 -3.85 -12.24 -10.68
C ILE A 406 -3.16 -12.81 -11.91
N TYR A 407 -1.86 -13.08 -11.78
CA TYR A 407 -1.03 -13.76 -12.78
C TYR A 407 -0.48 -15.07 -12.20
N PRO A 408 -0.52 -16.20 -12.95
CA PRO A 408 0.25 -17.38 -12.59
C PRO A 408 1.73 -17.01 -12.43
N ASN A 409 2.37 -17.45 -11.35
CA ASN A 409 3.73 -17.02 -11.04
C ASN A 409 4.77 -17.79 -11.89
N PRO A 410 5.40 -17.19 -12.92
CA PRO A 410 6.47 -17.87 -13.66
C PRO A 410 7.76 -17.94 -12.82
N PHE A 411 7.86 -17.16 -11.75
CA PHE A 411 9.02 -17.03 -10.86
C PHE A 411 8.92 -17.91 -9.60
N PHE A 412 8.05 -18.92 -9.60
CA PHE A 412 7.92 -19.84 -8.49
C PHE A 412 9.28 -20.51 -8.17
N GLY A 413 9.74 -20.35 -6.93
CA GLY A 413 11.02 -20.84 -6.43
C GLY A 413 12.24 -20.01 -6.85
N VAL A 414 12.07 -18.90 -7.57
CA VAL A 414 13.15 -17.98 -7.94
C VAL A 414 13.46 -17.05 -6.76
N ALA A 415 14.76 -16.84 -6.50
CA ALA A 415 15.25 -15.93 -5.45
C ALA A 415 14.54 -16.09 -4.08
N PRO A 416 14.48 -17.31 -3.50
CA PRO A 416 13.64 -17.62 -2.34
C PRO A 416 13.98 -16.87 -1.04
N ASP A 417 15.18 -16.28 -0.98
CA ASP A 417 15.64 -15.50 0.17
C ASP A 417 15.28 -14.02 0.08
N THR A 418 15.01 -13.51 -1.12
CA THR A 418 14.77 -12.08 -1.37
C THR A 418 13.38 -11.81 -1.94
N PHE A 419 12.93 -12.60 -2.90
CA PHE A 419 11.64 -12.40 -3.54
C PHE A 419 10.47 -12.84 -2.65
N ILE A 420 9.66 -11.86 -2.25
CA ILE A 420 8.55 -12.01 -1.29
C ILE A 420 7.53 -13.07 -1.71
N ASP A 421 7.27 -13.22 -3.01
CA ASP A 421 6.28 -14.15 -3.55
C ASP A 421 6.88 -15.42 -4.16
N SER A 422 8.14 -15.74 -3.84
CA SER A 422 8.85 -16.91 -4.38
C SER A 422 8.14 -18.25 -4.10
N LYS A 423 7.24 -18.31 -3.12
CA LYS A 423 6.48 -19.51 -2.75
C LYS A 423 4.99 -19.46 -3.13
N GLN A 424 4.56 -18.38 -3.79
CA GLN A 424 3.16 -18.20 -4.19
C GLN A 424 2.94 -18.75 -5.60
N GLU A 425 1.84 -19.49 -5.80
CA GLU A 425 1.46 -20.00 -7.13
C GLU A 425 1.01 -18.87 -8.08
N PHE A 426 0.57 -17.76 -7.50
CA PHE A 426 0.13 -16.56 -8.19
C PHE A 426 0.85 -15.33 -7.65
N ILE A 427 1.05 -14.34 -8.51
CA ILE A 427 1.45 -12.99 -8.10
C ILE A 427 0.26 -12.06 -8.27
N SER A 428 0.05 -11.20 -7.28
CA SER A 428 -0.94 -10.14 -7.29
C SER A 428 -0.25 -8.85 -7.71
N LEU A 429 -0.73 -8.25 -8.80
CA LEU A 429 -0.23 -6.99 -9.34
C LEU A 429 -1.33 -5.94 -9.26
N VAL A 430 -0.94 -4.68 -9.09
CA VAL A 430 -1.82 -3.51 -8.98
C VAL A 430 -1.25 -2.33 -9.80
N ASP A 431 -1.91 -1.16 -9.76
CA ASP A 431 -1.46 0.03 -10.46
C ASP A 431 0.01 0.36 -10.12
N GLY A 432 0.82 0.64 -11.14
CA GLY A 432 2.25 0.88 -11.00
C GLY A 432 2.62 2.22 -10.33
N GLY A 433 1.64 3.02 -9.92
CA GLY A 433 1.85 4.27 -9.18
C GLY A 433 1.57 4.15 -7.68
N GLU A 434 1.14 2.98 -7.18
CA GLU A 434 0.73 2.80 -5.78
C GLU A 434 1.89 2.77 -4.78
N ASP A 435 3.13 2.64 -5.25
CA ASP A 435 4.33 2.85 -4.46
C ASP A 435 4.76 4.33 -4.34
N GLY A 436 4.00 5.23 -4.97
CA GLY A 436 4.25 6.67 -5.04
C GLY A 436 5.07 7.10 -6.26
N GLU A 437 5.66 6.16 -7.02
CA GLU A 437 6.41 6.45 -8.26
C GLU A 437 5.47 6.61 -9.47
N VAL A 438 4.45 7.48 -9.35
CA VAL A 438 3.40 7.72 -10.36
C VAL A 438 3.95 8.11 -11.73
N VAL A 439 5.17 8.62 -11.83
CA VAL A 439 5.97 8.76 -13.06
C VAL A 439 6.95 7.59 -13.13
N PRO A 440 6.85 6.66 -14.11
CA PRO A 440 7.67 5.45 -14.14
C PRO A 440 9.10 5.74 -14.62
N ILE A 441 9.93 6.27 -13.72
CA ILE A 441 11.33 6.62 -14.00
C ILE A 441 12.25 5.42 -13.77
N GLN A 442 11.99 4.58 -12.76
CA GLN A 442 12.82 3.43 -12.40
C GLN A 442 13.25 2.55 -13.61
N PRO A 443 12.38 2.22 -14.58
CA PRO A 443 12.77 1.41 -15.74
C PRO A 443 13.89 2.05 -16.57
N LEU A 444 13.94 3.38 -16.61
CA LEU A 444 14.94 4.14 -17.33
C LEU A 444 16.24 4.34 -16.54
N LEU A 445 16.25 3.97 -15.25
CA LEU A 445 17.45 3.95 -14.40
C LEU A 445 18.22 2.63 -14.47
N VAL A 446 17.69 1.62 -15.16
CA VAL A 446 18.36 0.34 -15.40
C VAL A 446 19.67 0.58 -16.13
N ARG A 447 20.79 0.21 -15.51
CA ARG A 447 22.14 0.51 -16.03
C ARG A 447 22.41 -0.13 -17.39
N ALA A 448 21.81 -1.30 -17.63
CA ALA A 448 21.92 -2.00 -18.90
C ALA A 448 21.29 -1.23 -20.08
N ARG A 449 20.29 -0.36 -19.83
CA ARG A 449 19.67 0.50 -20.85
C ARG A 449 20.51 1.73 -21.18
N ASN A 450 21.45 2.10 -20.30
CA ASN A 450 22.41 3.20 -20.48
C ASN A 450 21.72 4.48 -21.00
N VAL A 451 20.67 4.91 -20.31
CA VAL A 451 19.89 6.11 -20.61
C VAL A 451 20.69 7.35 -20.18
N ASP A 452 20.90 8.27 -21.11
CA ASP A 452 21.67 9.51 -20.88
C ASP A 452 20.74 10.64 -20.42
N VAL A 453 19.50 10.69 -20.94
CA VAL A 453 18.51 11.74 -20.66
C VAL A 453 17.09 11.17 -20.61
N ILE A 454 16.28 11.67 -19.68
CA ILE A 454 14.90 11.25 -19.46
C ILE A 454 13.99 12.46 -19.61
N VAL A 455 12.98 12.38 -20.48
CA VAL A 455 11.84 13.31 -20.45
C VAL A 455 10.77 12.72 -19.54
N ALA A 456 10.57 13.32 -18.38
CA ALA A 456 9.59 12.91 -17.39
C ALA A 456 8.33 13.78 -17.53
N ILE A 457 7.24 13.17 -17.97
CA ILE A 457 5.93 13.80 -18.14
C ILE A 457 5.10 13.49 -16.89
N ASP A 458 4.76 14.52 -16.13
CA ASP A 458 4.08 14.37 -14.85
C ASP A 458 2.73 15.07 -14.83
N ALA A 459 1.66 14.30 -14.67
CA ALA A 459 0.29 14.74 -14.53
C ALA A 459 -0.36 14.22 -13.23
N THR A 460 0.45 13.99 -12.19
CA THR A 460 0.01 13.56 -10.87
C THR A 460 -0.91 14.61 -10.24
N SER A 461 -1.83 14.18 -9.37
CA SER A 461 -2.84 15.04 -8.73
C SER A 461 -2.42 15.45 -7.31
N ASP A 462 -1.28 16.11 -7.17
CA ASP A 462 -0.70 16.42 -5.85
C ASP A 462 -1.45 17.57 -5.14
N VAL A 463 -1.67 18.69 -5.85
CA VAL A 463 -2.30 19.89 -5.29
C VAL A 463 -3.27 20.46 -6.31
N ASP A 464 -4.57 20.55 -5.96
CA ASP A 464 -5.62 21.08 -6.83
C ASP A 464 -5.68 20.42 -8.23
N ASN A 465 -5.42 19.10 -8.29
CA ASN A 465 -5.26 18.29 -9.52
C ASN A 465 -4.06 18.68 -10.42
N TYR A 466 -3.08 19.39 -9.88
CA TYR A 466 -1.80 19.68 -10.51
C TYR A 466 -0.65 18.91 -9.85
N ALA A 467 0.40 18.64 -10.63
CA ALA A 467 1.62 18.01 -10.16
C ALA A 467 2.46 18.98 -9.32
N ALA A 468 2.98 18.45 -8.21
CA ALA A 468 3.83 19.11 -7.23
C ALA A 468 5.15 18.34 -6.98
N GLY A 469 5.49 17.36 -7.83
CA GLY A 469 6.76 16.64 -7.81
C GLY A 469 6.83 15.48 -6.82
N SER A 470 5.69 15.01 -6.30
CA SER A 470 5.64 13.86 -5.35
C SER A 470 6.34 12.61 -5.90
N SER A 471 6.08 12.28 -7.17
CA SER A 471 6.67 11.10 -7.80
C SER A 471 8.19 11.17 -7.94
N LEU A 472 8.76 12.35 -8.21
CA LEU A 472 10.22 12.53 -8.25
C LEU A 472 10.84 12.33 -6.86
N VAL A 473 10.13 12.74 -5.80
CA VAL A 473 10.54 12.48 -4.41
C VAL A 473 10.50 10.98 -4.12
N ALA A 474 9.45 10.28 -4.54
CA ALA A 474 9.32 8.83 -4.38
C ALA A 474 10.46 8.09 -5.10
N THR A 475 10.75 8.40 -6.37
CA THR A 475 11.87 7.81 -7.11
C THR A 475 13.22 8.11 -6.44
N GLN A 476 13.44 9.33 -5.96
CA GLN A 476 14.66 9.65 -5.22
C GLN A 476 14.78 8.78 -3.96
N ASN A 477 13.70 8.63 -3.19
CA ASN A 477 13.67 7.77 -2.00
C ASN A 477 13.90 6.29 -2.36
N ARG A 478 13.31 5.79 -3.44
CA ARG A 478 13.51 4.43 -3.94
C ARG A 478 14.99 4.13 -4.18
N THR A 479 15.69 5.05 -4.84
CA THR A 479 17.12 4.85 -5.14
C THR A 479 17.99 4.72 -3.87
N THR A 480 17.53 5.22 -2.72
CA THR A 480 18.23 5.03 -1.44
C THR A 480 18.13 3.61 -0.90
N PHE A 481 17.08 2.85 -1.26
CA PHE A 481 16.94 1.43 -0.93
C PHE A 481 17.76 0.53 -1.86
N PHE A 482 18.02 0.98 -3.09
CA PHE A 482 18.77 0.23 -4.11
C PHE A 482 19.97 1.00 -4.71
N PRO A 483 20.90 1.52 -3.89
CA PRO A 483 21.96 2.42 -4.35
C PRO A 483 23.00 1.73 -5.25
N THR A 484 23.10 0.41 -5.16
CA THR A 484 23.98 -0.39 -6.03
C THR A 484 23.39 -0.66 -7.39
N THR A 485 22.08 -0.45 -7.58
CA THR A 485 21.34 -0.82 -8.79
C THR A 485 20.93 0.42 -9.58
N TYR A 486 20.35 1.42 -8.91
CA TYR A 486 19.85 2.64 -9.55
C TYR A 486 20.64 3.87 -9.14
N SER A 487 20.57 4.90 -9.97
CA SER A 487 21.17 6.21 -9.71
C SER A 487 20.29 7.28 -10.34
N PHE A 488 19.87 8.25 -9.54
CA PHE A 488 18.93 9.30 -9.92
C PHE A 488 19.50 10.68 -9.53
N PRO A 489 19.31 11.74 -10.34
CA PRO A 489 19.75 13.08 -9.97
C PRO A 489 19.08 13.58 -8.69
N GLN A 490 19.74 14.53 -8.02
CA GLN A 490 19.16 15.16 -6.83
C GLN A 490 17.98 16.06 -7.21
N VAL A 491 16.87 15.90 -6.49
CA VAL A 491 15.64 16.70 -6.58
C VAL A 491 15.26 17.23 -5.19
N PRO A 492 14.39 18.25 -5.08
CA PRO A 492 13.87 18.66 -3.77
C PRO A 492 13.22 17.49 -3.02
N ASN A 493 13.31 17.49 -1.69
CA ASN A 493 12.87 16.35 -0.86
C ASN A 493 11.36 16.35 -0.52
N ASN A 494 10.61 17.38 -0.93
CA ASN A 494 9.18 17.50 -0.65
C ASN A 494 8.48 18.40 -1.67
N THR A 495 7.18 18.22 -1.80
CA THR A 495 6.31 18.93 -2.76
C THR A 495 6.22 20.43 -2.49
N GLU A 496 6.25 20.86 -1.22
CA GLU A 496 6.24 22.28 -0.83
C GLU A 496 7.43 23.06 -1.45
N THR A 497 8.60 22.42 -1.50
CA THR A 497 9.80 23.03 -2.13
C THR A 497 9.65 23.12 -3.65
N PHE A 498 9.06 22.11 -4.31
CA PHE A 498 8.76 22.18 -5.74
C PHE A 498 7.83 23.34 -6.08
N VAL A 499 6.74 23.49 -5.31
CA VAL A 499 5.74 24.55 -5.53
C VAL A 499 6.32 25.93 -5.25
N SER A 500 7.03 26.11 -4.13
CA SER A 500 7.61 27.42 -3.76
C SER A 500 8.69 27.90 -4.72
N LEU A 501 9.44 26.98 -5.34
CA LEU A 501 10.43 27.27 -6.36
C LEU A 501 9.85 27.31 -7.78
N ASN A 502 8.53 27.12 -7.95
CA ASN A 502 7.82 27.06 -9.23
C ASN A 502 8.35 26.00 -10.23
N LEU A 503 8.98 24.93 -9.73
CA LEU A 503 9.65 23.93 -10.57
C LEU A 503 8.70 23.11 -11.45
N THR A 504 7.40 23.12 -11.15
CA THR A 504 6.37 22.39 -11.88
C THR A 504 5.61 23.27 -12.89
N LYS A 505 5.82 24.59 -12.88
CA LYS A 505 5.05 25.54 -13.72
C LYS A 505 5.60 25.70 -15.13
N HIS A 506 6.80 25.20 -15.38
CA HIS A 506 7.50 25.23 -16.65
C HIS A 506 8.43 24.02 -16.73
N PRO A 507 8.92 23.66 -17.94
CA PRO A 507 9.95 22.64 -18.06
C PRO A 507 11.15 22.95 -17.16
N THR A 508 11.63 21.95 -16.42
CA THR A 508 12.72 22.06 -15.43
C THR A 508 13.74 20.95 -15.64
N PHE A 509 15.03 21.27 -15.50
CA PHE A 509 16.11 20.29 -15.63
C PHE A 509 16.69 19.89 -14.27
N PHE A 510 16.77 18.59 -14.00
CA PHE A 510 17.45 18.03 -12.84
C PHE A 510 18.68 17.21 -13.27
N GLY A 511 19.75 17.25 -12.47
CA GLY A 511 21.01 16.56 -12.75
C GLY A 511 22.14 17.41 -13.32
N CYS A 512 21.89 18.70 -13.64
CA CYS A 512 22.89 19.59 -14.25
C CYS A 512 24.20 19.68 -13.46
N ASN A 513 24.12 19.70 -12.12
CA ASN A 513 25.26 19.85 -11.22
C ASN A 513 25.77 18.52 -10.64
N ASP A 514 25.15 17.40 -10.99
CA ASP A 514 25.55 16.10 -10.47
C ASP A 514 26.84 15.62 -11.15
N SER A 515 27.83 15.30 -10.32
CA SER A 515 29.13 14.77 -10.73
C SER A 515 29.12 13.24 -10.91
N ALA A 516 28.09 12.57 -10.39
CA ALA A 516 27.86 11.14 -10.57
C ALA A 516 27.24 10.85 -11.95
N PRO A 517 27.43 9.63 -12.50
CA PRO A 517 26.82 9.21 -13.77
C PRO A 517 25.32 8.94 -13.59
N VAL A 518 24.55 10.00 -13.39
CA VAL A 518 23.07 10.00 -13.36
C VAL A 518 22.52 10.54 -14.68
N PRO A 519 21.35 10.08 -15.15
CA PRO A 519 20.70 10.68 -16.31
C PRO A 519 20.26 12.12 -16.00
N LEU A 520 20.27 12.99 -17.02
CA LEU A 520 19.62 14.29 -16.91
C LEU A 520 18.10 14.11 -17.02
N VAL A 521 17.33 14.70 -16.12
CA VAL A 521 15.86 14.65 -16.18
C VAL A 521 15.31 15.98 -16.67
N ILE A 522 14.62 15.94 -17.80
CA ILE A 522 13.80 17.02 -18.35
C ILE A 522 12.38 16.81 -17.85
N TYR A 523 12.00 17.55 -16.82
CA TYR A 523 10.72 17.43 -16.14
C TYR A 523 9.70 18.38 -16.76
N ILE A 524 8.63 17.82 -17.33
CA ILE A 524 7.50 18.56 -17.91
C ILE A 524 6.25 18.19 -17.10
N ALA A 525 5.87 19.08 -16.20
CA ALA A 525 4.78 18.85 -15.27
C ALA A 525 3.51 19.62 -15.67
N ASN A 526 2.37 19.00 -15.41
CA ASN A 526 1.08 19.66 -15.31
C ASN A 526 1.01 20.38 -13.97
N GLY A 527 1.82 21.42 -13.75
CA GLY A 527 1.90 22.11 -12.45
C GLY A 527 1.11 23.42 -12.37
N ALA A 528 0.72 23.99 -13.51
CA ALA A 528 -0.14 25.17 -13.61
C ALA A 528 -0.58 25.41 -15.06
N ALA A 529 -1.65 26.19 -15.24
CA ALA A 529 -1.98 26.76 -16.53
C ALA A 529 -0.90 27.76 -17.00
N PRO A 530 -0.59 27.82 -18.32
CA PRO A 530 0.26 28.88 -18.86
C PRO A 530 -0.26 30.28 -18.52
N ILE A 531 0.67 31.24 -18.40
CA ILE A 531 0.35 32.61 -17.97
C ILE A 531 -0.72 33.22 -18.89
N GLY A 532 -1.82 33.69 -18.30
CA GLY A 532 -2.93 34.34 -19.02
C GLY A 532 -3.94 33.37 -19.64
N GLN A 533 -3.80 32.07 -19.43
CA GLN A 533 -4.76 31.05 -19.86
C GLN A 533 -5.61 30.53 -18.69
N PRO A 534 -6.84 30.04 -18.94
CA PRO A 534 -7.63 29.34 -17.93
C PRO A 534 -7.03 27.97 -17.60
N SER A 535 -7.30 27.44 -16.40
CA SER A 535 -6.96 26.06 -16.03
C SER A 535 -7.87 25.08 -16.79
N LEU A 536 -7.29 24.28 -17.69
CA LEU A 536 -8.03 23.27 -18.47
C LEU A 536 -7.55 21.85 -18.16
N THR A 537 -6.30 21.69 -17.74
CA THR A 537 -5.65 20.40 -17.50
C THR A 537 -5.77 19.89 -16.07
N ASN A 538 -6.36 20.65 -15.14
CA ASN A 538 -6.51 20.30 -13.72
C ASN A 538 -7.82 19.54 -13.41
N THR A 539 -8.12 18.55 -14.23
CA THR A 539 -9.31 17.71 -14.05
C THR A 539 -9.09 16.63 -12.99
N SER A 540 -10.15 16.19 -12.33
CA SER A 540 -10.04 15.12 -11.32
C SER A 540 -9.58 13.80 -11.95
N THR A 541 -8.80 13.01 -11.22
CA THR A 541 -8.43 11.65 -11.63
C THR A 541 -9.68 10.77 -11.84
N ASP A 542 -10.73 11.02 -11.05
CA ASP A 542 -12.02 10.32 -11.13
C ASP A 542 -12.88 10.72 -12.32
N GLN A 543 -12.47 11.71 -13.12
CA GLN A 543 -13.22 12.08 -14.30
C GLN A 543 -13.02 11.02 -15.40
N THR A 544 -14.07 10.23 -15.65
CA THR A 544 -14.08 9.08 -16.57
C THR A 544 -14.75 9.34 -17.92
N THR A 545 -15.20 10.58 -18.16
CA THR A 545 -15.79 11.03 -19.43
C THR A 545 -15.31 12.43 -19.79
N TYR A 546 -15.08 12.68 -21.07
CA TYR A 546 -14.60 13.93 -21.63
C TYR A 546 -15.27 14.23 -22.98
N GLU A 547 -15.75 15.46 -23.13
CA GLU A 547 -16.19 15.95 -24.43
C GLU A 547 -14.99 16.13 -25.38
N PRO A 548 -15.10 15.80 -26.68
CA PRO A 548 -13.98 15.92 -27.62
C PRO A 548 -13.38 17.34 -27.68
N ALA A 549 -14.22 18.37 -27.55
CA ALA A 549 -13.78 19.77 -27.52
C ALA A 549 -12.96 20.11 -26.25
N GLN A 550 -13.28 19.48 -25.11
CA GLN A 550 -12.52 19.64 -23.88
C GLN A 550 -11.12 19.04 -24.04
N ILE A 551 -11.05 17.82 -24.60
CA ILE A 551 -9.77 17.16 -24.88
C ILE A 551 -8.91 18.02 -25.81
N GLN A 552 -9.48 18.52 -26.91
CA GLN A 552 -8.73 19.38 -27.83
C GLN A 552 -8.17 20.62 -27.13
N ALA A 553 -8.96 21.28 -26.27
CA ALA A 553 -8.50 22.44 -25.53
C ALA A 553 -7.38 22.09 -24.53
N MET A 554 -7.43 20.92 -23.90
CA MET A 554 -6.34 20.39 -23.05
C MET A 554 -5.07 20.12 -23.87
N LEU A 555 -5.18 19.54 -25.07
CA LEU A 555 -4.04 19.30 -25.96
C LEU A 555 -3.38 20.61 -26.40
N ASP A 556 -4.20 21.62 -26.75
CA ASP A 556 -3.72 22.94 -27.15
C ASP A 556 -2.95 23.63 -25.99
N GLN A 557 -3.50 23.56 -24.76
CA GLN A 557 -2.83 24.09 -23.57
C GLN A 557 -1.54 23.32 -23.24
N THR A 558 -1.57 22.00 -23.33
CA THR A 558 -0.41 21.13 -23.06
C THR A 558 0.72 21.38 -24.05
N PHE A 559 0.39 21.63 -25.33
CA PHE A 559 1.38 22.01 -26.34
C PHE A 559 2.15 23.27 -25.92
N VAL A 560 1.46 24.28 -25.37
CA VAL A 560 2.10 25.48 -24.82
C VAL A 560 2.98 25.12 -23.61
N ILE A 561 2.50 24.31 -22.67
CA ILE A 561 3.29 23.88 -21.49
C ILE A 561 4.61 23.20 -21.90
N ALA A 562 4.57 22.34 -22.92
CA ALA A 562 5.74 21.62 -23.42
C ALA A 562 6.72 22.49 -24.23
N THR A 563 6.26 23.61 -24.79
CA THR A 563 7.04 24.46 -25.70
C THR A 563 7.40 25.84 -25.12
N GLN A 564 6.85 26.22 -23.97
CA GLN A 564 7.03 27.57 -23.41
C GLN A 564 8.43 27.83 -22.82
N GLY A 565 9.17 26.81 -22.38
CA GLY A 565 10.45 26.99 -21.67
C GLY A 565 10.36 27.90 -20.43
N PHE A 566 11.50 28.46 -19.99
CA PHE A 566 11.55 29.40 -18.86
C PHE A 566 12.23 30.72 -19.26
N PRO A 567 11.47 31.80 -19.51
CA PRO A 567 12.02 33.02 -20.08
C PRO A 567 12.91 33.77 -19.09
N ALA A 568 14.08 34.23 -19.55
CA ALA A 568 14.98 35.06 -18.73
C ALA A 568 14.40 36.45 -18.41
N ASN A 569 13.47 36.93 -19.26
CA ASN A 569 12.81 38.21 -19.09
C ASN A 569 11.37 38.00 -18.59
N SER A 570 11.04 38.58 -17.44
CA SER A 570 9.72 38.45 -16.80
C SER A 570 8.57 39.06 -17.61
N SER A 571 8.84 39.83 -18.68
CA SER A 571 7.80 40.31 -19.60
C SER A 571 7.42 39.31 -20.70
N GLU A 572 8.21 38.25 -20.88
CA GLU A 572 7.95 37.19 -21.86
C GLU A 572 7.21 36.03 -21.18
N THR A 573 6.27 35.43 -21.90
CA THR A 573 5.54 34.24 -21.43
C THR A 573 6.06 32.94 -22.03
N VAL A 574 6.91 33.04 -23.04
CA VAL A 574 7.56 31.93 -23.76
C VAL A 574 9.03 32.29 -23.91
N ASP A 575 9.92 31.36 -23.57
CA ASP A 575 11.35 31.47 -23.76
C ASP A 575 11.70 31.29 -25.25
N PRO A 576 12.20 32.34 -25.93
CA PRO A 576 12.58 32.24 -27.34
C PRO A 576 13.78 31.33 -27.56
N GLN A 577 14.56 31.01 -26.52
CA GLN A 577 15.73 30.13 -26.59
C GLN A 577 15.41 28.67 -26.24
N TRP A 578 14.16 28.36 -25.89
CA TRP A 578 13.75 27.01 -25.47
C TRP A 578 14.22 25.89 -26.41
N PRO A 579 14.10 26.01 -27.76
CA PRO A 579 14.55 24.94 -28.66
C PRO A 579 16.04 24.64 -28.53
N ALA A 580 16.85 25.69 -28.34
CA ALA A 580 18.29 25.54 -28.14
C ALA A 580 18.63 24.99 -26.74
N CYS A 581 17.94 25.47 -25.70
CA CYS A 581 18.08 24.97 -24.33
C CYS A 581 17.78 23.47 -24.25
N LEU A 582 16.67 23.04 -24.88
CA LEU A 582 16.27 21.64 -24.93
C LEU A 582 17.30 20.78 -25.68
N ALA A 583 17.79 21.25 -26.83
CA ALA A 583 18.83 20.55 -27.58
C ALA A 583 20.13 20.42 -26.78
N CYS A 584 20.52 21.45 -26.01
CA CYS A 584 21.67 21.40 -25.12
C CYS A 584 21.48 20.40 -23.96
N ALA A 585 20.28 20.37 -23.35
CA ALA A 585 19.95 19.44 -22.28
C ALA A 585 20.08 17.99 -22.72
N VAL A 586 19.54 17.67 -23.90
CA VAL A 586 19.56 16.30 -24.46
C VAL A 586 20.97 15.75 -24.68
N VAL A 587 21.95 16.60 -25.01
CA VAL A 587 23.34 16.16 -25.22
C VAL A 587 24.22 16.25 -23.97
N ASP A 588 23.76 16.84 -22.87
CA ASP A 588 24.63 17.22 -21.76
C ASP A 588 25.42 16.02 -21.21
N ARG A 589 24.73 14.91 -20.93
CA ARG A 589 25.36 13.70 -20.40
C ARG A 589 26.25 12.99 -21.42
N ALA A 590 25.94 13.10 -22.72
CA ALA A 590 26.76 12.54 -23.79
C ALA A 590 28.13 13.22 -23.95
N ARG A 591 28.35 14.39 -23.32
CA ARG A 591 29.64 15.10 -23.31
C ARG A 591 30.68 14.42 -22.43
N PHE A 592 30.26 13.62 -21.45
CA PHE A 592 31.18 12.92 -20.56
C PHE A 592 31.64 11.61 -21.21
N PRO A 593 32.95 11.30 -21.22
CA PRO A 593 33.46 10.13 -21.90
C PRO A 593 32.90 8.84 -21.29
N LYS A 594 32.20 8.03 -22.11
CA LYS A 594 31.63 6.71 -21.78
C LYS A 594 32.68 5.63 -21.42
N ALA A 595 33.94 6.02 -21.17
CA ALA A 595 35.13 5.16 -21.09
C ALA A 595 35.43 4.55 -19.69
N ALA A 596 34.62 4.82 -18.67
CA ALA A 596 34.92 4.36 -17.30
C ALA A 596 34.26 3.04 -16.89
N VAL A 597 33.35 2.46 -17.68
CA VAL A 597 32.60 1.26 -17.28
C VAL A 597 33.29 -0.06 -17.68
N LEU A 598 34.17 -0.04 -18.69
CA LEU A 598 34.80 -1.26 -19.21
C LEU A 598 36.11 -1.66 -18.51
N ILE A 599 36.71 -0.81 -17.67
CA ILE A 599 37.99 -1.08 -16.99
C ILE A 599 37.79 -1.65 -15.58
N VAL A 600 36.61 -1.47 -14.97
CA VAL A 600 36.32 -1.94 -13.59
C VAL A 600 35.96 -3.43 -13.53
N VAL A 601 35.48 -4.03 -14.63
CA VAL A 601 35.05 -5.43 -14.67
C VAL A 601 36.23 -6.41 -14.72
N THR A 602 37.38 -6.01 -15.29
CA THR A 602 38.54 -6.91 -15.44
C THR A 602 39.45 -6.96 -14.20
N VAL A 603 39.37 -5.98 -13.30
CA VAL A 603 40.25 -5.92 -12.11
C VAL A 603 39.60 -6.57 -10.87
N THR A 604 38.28 -6.76 -10.87
CA THR A 604 37.53 -7.27 -9.70
C THR A 604 37.51 -8.81 -9.61
N VAL A 605 37.82 -9.53 -10.69
CA VAL A 605 37.78 -11.01 -10.74
C VAL A 605 39.02 -11.67 -10.12
N VAL A 606 40.06 -10.91 -9.75
CA VAL A 606 41.31 -11.48 -9.20
C VAL A 606 41.44 -11.33 -7.68
N PHE A 607 40.53 -10.61 -7.00
CA PHE A 607 40.70 -10.24 -5.58
C PHE A 607 39.75 -10.91 -4.56
N LEU A 608 38.88 -11.84 -4.95
CA LEU A 608 37.98 -12.54 -4.01
C LEU A 608 38.27 -14.05 -3.92
N THR A 609 39.47 -14.39 -3.45
CA THR A 609 39.71 -15.67 -2.77
C THR A 609 40.64 -15.46 -1.57
N SER A 610 40.18 -14.81 -0.50
CA SER A 610 40.71 -15.06 0.84
C SER A 610 39.81 -14.46 1.93
N THR A 611 39.36 -15.35 2.81
CA THR A 611 39.01 -15.14 4.22
C THR A 611 37.86 -14.20 4.57
N ALA A 612 36.75 -14.85 4.95
CA ALA A 612 35.64 -14.30 5.70
C ALA A 612 36.08 -13.75 7.08
N MET A 613 35.64 -12.53 7.41
CA MET A 613 35.49 -12.04 8.77
C MET A 613 34.18 -11.24 8.86
N GLU A 614 33.38 -11.55 9.87
CA GLU A 614 32.11 -10.89 10.21
C GLU A 614 32.28 -9.37 10.37
N ALA A 615 31.41 -8.59 9.72
CA ALA A 615 31.30 -7.15 9.92
C ALA A 615 30.26 -6.85 11.04
N PRO A 616 30.57 -5.97 12.00
CA PRO A 616 29.65 -5.60 13.07
C PRO A 616 28.59 -4.59 12.61
N ASN A 617 27.43 -4.68 13.26
CA ASN A 617 26.18 -3.93 13.07
C ASN A 617 26.31 -2.47 12.59
N ALA A 618 25.43 -2.12 11.64
CA ALA A 618 25.19 -0.79 11.10
C ALA A 618 24.92 0.27 12.18
N ALA A 619 25.64 1.39 12.11
CA ALA A 619 25.45 2.54 12.98
C ALA A 619 24.15 3.28 12.63
N LYS A 620 23.23 3.41 13.61
CA LYS A 620 22.04 4.25 13.54
C LYS A 620 22.43 5.73 13.35
N LYS A 621 21.80 6.44 12.41
CA LYS A 621 21.87 7.92 12.28
C LYS A 621 21.58 8.56 13.64
N ARG A 622 22.50 9.40 14.14
CA ARG A 622 22.32 10.17 15.39
C ARG A 622 21.29 11.28 15.14
N LYS A 623 20.12 11.21 15.79
CA LYS A 623 19.21 12.37 15.91
C LYS A 623 19.93 13.48 16.69
N PHE A 624 19.87 14.72 16.19
CA PHE A 624 20.31 15.89 16.95
C PHE A 624 19.24 16.21 17.99
N THR A 625 19.53 15.90 19.26
CA THR A 625 18.58 16.08 20.37
C THR A 625 18.93 17.28 21.27
N ASP A 626 19.96 18.05 20.92
CA ASP A 626 20.50 19.08 21.79
C ASP A 626 19.94 20.46 21.45
N LYS A 627 19.07 20.98 22.32
CA LYS A 627 18.51 22.34 22.25
C LYS A 627 19.34 23.36 23.06
N SER A 628 20.49 22.98 23.61
CA SER A 628 21.28 23.85 24.50
C SER A 628 22.11 24.88 23.74
N LEU A 629 22.14 26.12 24.24
CA LEU A 629 22.98 27.18 23.68
C LEU A 629 24.42 27.13 24.24
N PRO A 630 25.44 27.55 23.46
CA PRO A 630 26.81 27.64 23.94
C PRO A 630 26.97 28.59 25.14
N SER A 631 27.80 28.20 26.11
CA SER A 631 28.03 28.99 27.34
C SER A 631 28.56 30.40 27.08
N SER A 632 29.29 30.61 25.97
CA SER A 632 29.76 31.93 25.55
C SER A 632 28.63 32.89 25.15
N VAL A 633 27.49 32.36 24.69
CA VAL A 633 26.31 33.15 24.32
C VAL A 633 25.48 33.46 25.57
N LEU A 634 25.35 32.47 26.47
CA LEU A 634 24.59 32.60 27.73
C LEU A 634 25.17 33.66 28.70
N HIS A 635 26.49 33.89 28.69
CA HIS A 635 27.14 34.82 29.63
C HIS A 635 27.56 36.15 28.99
N SER A 636 27.25 36.38 27.72
CA SER A 636 27.59 37.63 27.04
C SER A 636 26.54 38.71 27.29
N ALA A 637 26.97 39.88 27.75
CA ALA A 637 26.09 41.03 27.98
C ALA A 637 25.45 41.60 26.69
N GLU A 638 25.92 41.18 25.51
CA GLU A 638 25.38 41.58 24.20
C GLU A 638 24.07 40.84 23.85
N PHE A 639 23.81 39.67 24.43
CA PHE A 639 22.66 38.82 24.09
C PHE A 639 21.77 38.59 25.33
N THR A 640 21.06 39.63 25.76
CA THR A 640 20.14 39.59 26.91
C THR A 640 19.02 38.54 26.77
N ASP A 641 18.62 38.23 25.54
CA ASP A 641 17.51 37.32 25.25
C ASP A 641 17.88 35.84 25.49
N SER A 642 19.18 35.53 25.64
CA SER A 642 19.67 34.17 25.90
C SER A 642 19.26 33.64 27.29
N GLU A 643 19.14 34.52 28.28
CA GLU A 643 18.66 34.17 29.62
C GLU A 643 17.16 33.79 29.59
N PHE A 644 16.37 34.51 28.78
CA PHE A 644 14.94 34.25 28.61
C PHE A 644 14.69 32.90 27.93
N TYR A 645 15.49 32.55 26.91
CA TYR A 645 15.43 31.24 26.26
C TYR A 645 15.67 30.09 27.26
N GLN A 646 16.64 30.23 28.16
CA GLN A 646 16.92 29.23 29.18
C GLN A 646 15.74 29.07 30.16
N GLN A 647 15.08 30.16 30.55
CA GLN A 647 13.89 30.12 31.38
C GLN A 647 12.70 29.43 30.69
N LEU A 648 12.54 29.64 29.38
CA LEU A 648 11.52 28.94 28.58
C LEU A 648 11.79 27.43 28.51
N LEU A 649 13.04 27.02 28.31
CA LEU A 649 13.42 25.61 28.27
C LEU A 649 13.17 24.91 29.62
N ASP A 650 13.40 25.60 30.74
CA ASP A 650 13.09 25.06 32.07
C ASP A 650 11.57 24.99 32.33
N MET A 651 10.80 25.92 31.78
CA MET A 651 9.34 25.89 31.83
C MET A 651 8.77 24.74 30.99
N GLU A 652 9.29 24.51 29.78
CA GLU A 652 8.96 23.39 28.90
C GLU A 652 9.16 22.05 29.62
N ARG A 653 10.36 21.81 30.18
CA ARG A 653 10.67 20.60 30.96
C ARG A 653 9.68 20.35 32.10
N LYS A 654 9.25 21.42 32.78
CA LYS A 654 8.29 21.33 33.89
C LYS A 654 6.87 21.00 33.39
N LEU A 655 6.48 21.55 32.24
CA LEU A 655 5.20 21.24 31.59
C LEU A 655 5.18 19.79 31.10
N ASP A 656 6.22 19.34 30.39
CA ASP A 656 6.34 17.95 29.90
C ASP A 656 6.29 16.93 31.02
N TRP A 657 6.97 17.20 32.14
CA TRP A 657 6.90 16.36 33.32
C TRP A 657 5.48 16.29 33.89
N THR A 658 4.78 17.43 33.93
CA THR A 658 3.40 17.50 34.44
C THR A 658 2.42 16.78 33.52
N ILE A 659 2.55 16.96 32.21
CA ILE A 659 1.72 16.31 31.18
C ILE A 659 1.95 14.80 31.20
N SER A 660 3.21 14.35 31.21
CA SER A 660 3.57 12.93 31.25
C SER A 660 3.03 12.25 32.51
N ARG A 661 3.13 12.90 33.67
CA ARG A 661 2.54 12.42 34.91
C ARG A 661 1.03 12.32 34.82
N LYS A 662 0.35 13.34 34.30
CA LYS A 662 -1.11 13.36 34.15
C LYS A 662 -1.61 12.34 33.14
N ARG A 663 -0.87 12.13 32.04
CA ARG A 663 -1.15 11.08 31.05
C ARG A 663 -1.06 9.69 31.67
N ALA A 664 -0.04 9.43 32.49
CA ALA A 664 0.09 8.17 33.22
C ALA A 664 -1.05 7.96 34.23
N GLU A 665 -1.48 9.00 34.96
CA GLU A 665 -2.64 8.94 35.87
C GLU A 665 -3.94 8.60 35.12
N ILE A 666 -4.15 9.20 33.94
CA ILE A 666 -5.33 8.92 33.10
C ILE A 666 -5.29 7.49 32.53
N GLN A 667 -4.12 7.03 32.07
CA GLN A 667 -3.94 5.67 31.54
C GLN A 667 -4.15 4.60 32.62
N ASP A 668 -3.72 4.85 33.87
CA ASP A 668 -4.01 3.97 35.02
C ASP A 668 -5.51 3.96 35.36
N THR A 669 -6.20 5.07 35.16
CA THR A 669 -7.65 5.16 35.40
C THR A 669 -8.46 4.45 34.32
N LEU A 670 -8.06 4.54 33.05
CA LEU A 670 -8.66 3.78 31.94
C LEU A 670 -8.53 2.26 32.09
N GLY A 671 -7.43 1.79 32.70
CA GLY A 671 -7.20 0.37 32.93
C GLY A 671 -8.21 -0.27 33.91
N LYS A 672 -9.03 0.54 34.58
CA LYS A 672 -10.08 0.08 35.50
C LYS A 672 -11.41 -0.03 34.74
N PRO A 673 -12.03 -1.22 34.65
CA PRO A 673 -13.29 -1.38 33.94
C PRO A 673 -14.41 -0.58 34.63
N SER A 674 -15.01 0.37 33.93
CA SER A 674 -16.18 1.12 34.40
C SER A 674 -17.44 0.26 34.24
N GLN A 675 -18.05 -0.13 35.36
CA GLN A 675 -19.24 -0.96 35.40
C GLN A 675 -20.53 -0.10 35.39
N THR A 676 -21.55 -0.56 34.69
CA THR A 676 -22.93 -0.04 34.76
C THR A 676 -23.89 -1.19 35.01
N THR A 677 -24.95 -0.93 35.77
CA THR A 677 -26.04 -1.89 36.02
C THR A 677 -27.15 -1.68 34.98
N ARG A 678 -27.58 -2.74 34.31
CA ARG A 678 -28.71 -2.77 33.38
C ARG A 678 -29.72 -3.84 33.80
N THR A 679 -30.99 -3.68 33.44
CA THR A 679 -32.04 -4.64 33.78
C THR A 679 -32.35 -5.52 32.57
N LEU A 680 -32.15 -6.83 32.69
CA LEU A 680 -32.60 -7.85 31.74
C LEU A 680 -34.01 -8.29 32.11
N ARG A 681 -34.96 -8.07 31.21
CA ARG A 681 -36.35 -8.53 31.36
C ARG A 681 -36.55 -9.83 30.59
N ILE A 682 -37.00 -10.87 31.28
CA ILE A 682 -37.24 -12.21 30.73
C ILE A 682 -38.74 -12.47 30.68
N PHE A 683 -39.21 -13.01 29.56
CA PHE A 683 -40.59 -13.36 29.29
C PHE A 683 -40.72 -14.88 29.14
N LEU A 684 -41.58 -15.49 29.96
CA LEU A 684 -41.89 -16.92 29.91
C LEU A 684 -43.34 -17.11 29.44
N SER A 685 -43.53 -17.87 28.36
CA SER A 685 -44.87 -18.22 27.85
C SER A 685 -44.93 -19.65 27.33
N HIS A 686 -46.14 -20.20 27.21
CA HIS A 686 -46.34 -21.50 26.56
C HIS A 686 -47.55 -21.46 25.63
N THR A 687 -47.47 -22.20 24.53
CA THR A 687 -48.56 -22.45 23.59
C THR A 687 -48.89 -23.93 23.57
N ALA A 688 -50.18 -24.29 23.58
CA ALA A 688 -50.63 -25.68 23.48
C ALA A 688 -51.33 -25.91 22.13
N SER A 689 -51.04 -27.05 21.51
CA SER A 689 -51.56 -27.46 20.19
C SER A 689 -52.11 -28.88 20.26
N ASP A 690 -53.16 -29.14 19.47
CA ASP A 690 -53.81 -30.46 19.30
C ASP A 690 -54.30 -31.10 20.61
N GLN A 691 -54.70 -30.26 21.59
CA GLN A 691 -55.27 -30.70 22.86
C GLN A 691 -56.74 -31.10 22.70
N VAL A 692 -57.23 -32.01 23.55
CA VAL A 692 -58.60 -32.56 23.49
C VAL A 692 -59.69 -31.48 23.49
N TRP A 693 -59.46 -30.38 24.20
CA TRP A 693 -60.39 -29.24 24.26
C TRP A 693 -60.38 -28.36 23.00
N GLN A 694 -59.32 -28.44 22.16
CA GLN A 694 -59.19 -27.71 20.90
C GLN A 694 -59.83 -28.48 19.72
N THR A 695 -59.82 -29.82 19.78
CA THR A 695 -60.34 -30.71 18.72
C THR A 695 -61.79 -31.16 18.95
N ALA A 696 -62.41 -30.82 20.08
CA ALA A 696 -63.79 -31.21 20.47
C ALA A 696 -64.95 -30.73 19.55
N GLY A 697 -64.65 -30.06 18.43
CA GLY A 697 -65.63 -29.57 17.45
C GLY A 697 -65.41 -30.03 16.00
N GLN A 698 -64.41 -30.85 15.71
CA GLN A 698 -64.14 -31.36 14.36
C GLN A 698 -64.78 -32.74 14.14
N PRO A 699 -65.32 -33.04 12.93
CA PRO A 699 -65.95 -34.32 12.65
C PRO A 699 -64.94 -35.47 12.78
N ALA A 700 -65.30 -36.48 13.57
CA ALA A 700 -64.48 -37.66 13.83
C ALA A 700 -64.10 -38.38 12.52
N GLY A 701 -62.83 -38.32 12.14
CA GLY A 701 -62.38 -38.94 10.89
C GLY A 701 -60.88 -39.02 10.60
N GLU A 702 -59.98 -38.40 11.36
CA GLU A 702 -58.53 -38.54 11.13
C GLU A 702 -57.87 -39.25 12.31
N SER A 703 -57.40 -40.47 12.08
CA SER A 703 -56.46 -41.16 12.96
C SER A 703 -55.16 -40.34 13.05
N PRO A 704 -54.50 -40.24 14.23
CA PRO A 704 -53.26 -39.51 14.36
C PRO A 704 -52.22 -40.08 13.38
N ASP A 705 -51.65 -39.20 12.55
CA ASP A 705 -50.61 -39.58 11.60
C ASP A 705 -49.26 -39.56 12.31
N PHE A 706 -48.74 -40.75 12.59
CA PHE A 706 -47.47 -40.94 13.28
C PHE A 706 -46.24 -40.58 12.42
N GLU A 707 -46.39 -40.36 11.11
CA GLU A 707 -45.30 -39.90 10.23
C GLU A 707 -45.22 -38.37 10.13
N THR A 708 -46.35 -37.65 10.17
CA THR A 708 -46.38 -36.17 10.07
C THR A 708 -46.53 -35.45 11.41
N GLY A 709 -46.91 -36.16 12.48
CA GLY A 709 -47.09 -35.61 13.83
C GLY A 709 -48.38 -34.82 14.01
N GLN A 710 -49.28 -34.79 13.02
CA GLN A 710 -50.58 -34.13 13.12
C GLN A 710 -51.54 -34.93 14.00
N GLY A 711 -52.17 -34.25 14.97
CA GLY A 711 -53.14 -34.85 15.90
C GLY A 711 -52.56 -35.41 17.20
N ILE A 712 -51.25 -35.21 17.47
CA ILE A 712 -50.61 -35.58 18.74
C ILE A 712 -50.57 -34.35 19.68
N PRO A 713 -51.16 -34.42 20.89
CA PRO A 713 -51.11 -33.31 21.85
C PRO A 713 -49.68 -32.85 22.12
N SER A 714 -49.42 -31.56 21.93
CA SER A 714 -48.10 -30.97 22.13
C SER A 714 -48.16 -29.57 22.73
N TRP A 715 -47.02 -29.14 23.28
CA TRP A 715 -46.85 -27.79 23.79
C TRP A 715 -45.48 -27.22 23.41
N ALA A 716 -45.41 -25.90 23.26
CA ALA A 716 -44.18 -25.16 23.03
C ALA A 716 -43.97 -24.14 24.15
N PHE A 717 -42.85 -24.22 24.85
CA PHE A 717 -42.44 -23.30 25.91
C PHE A 717 -41.42 -22.30 25.36
N LYS A 718 -41.70 -21.00 25.50
CA LYS A 718 -40.90 -19.91 24.95
C LYS A 718 -40.27 -19.10 26.08
N ILE A 719 -38.96 -18.89 25.97
CA ILE A 719 -38.14 -18.06 26.86
C ILE A 719 -37.57 -16.92 26.01
N GLU A 720 -38.03 -15.69 26.21
CA GLU A 720 -37.49 -14.51 25.52
C GLU A 720 -36.84 -13.57 26.51
N GLY A 721 -35.82 -12.82 26.10
CA GLY A 721 -35.22 -11.80 26.95
C GLY A 721 -34.89 -10.52 26.21
N ARG A 722 -35.01 -9.40 26.92
CA ARG A 722 -34.69 -8.08 26.38
C ARG A 722 -33.99 -7.23 27.45
N LEU A 723 -32.87 -6.63 27.07
CA LEU A 723 -32.18 -5.65 27.91
C LEU A 723 -32.95 -4.32 27.86
N LEU A 724 -33.35 -3.81 29.03
CA LEU A 724 -34.04 -2.53 29.14
C LEU A 724 -33.04 -1.37 29.14
N GLU A 725 -33.39 -0.30 28.43
CA GLU A 725 -32.63 0.93 28.46
C GLU A 725 -32.97 1.73 29.72
N PRO A 726 -31.97 2.29 30.44
CA PRO A 726 -32.23 3.19 31.55
C PRO A 726 -32.92 4.46 31.01
N THR A 727 -34.01 4.85 31.66
CA THR A 727 -34.81 6.03 31.29
C THR A 727 -33.96 7.31 31.36
N GLY A 728 -33.70 7.95 30.21
CA GLY A 728 -33.17 9.32 30.16
C GLY A 728 -31.90 9.57 29.33
N ARG A 729 -31.44 8.66 28.46
CA ARG A 729 -30.36 8.96 27.50
C ARG A 729 -30.76 8.62 26.07
N SER A 730 -30.44 9.55 25.17
CA SER A 730 -30.82 9.64 23.76
C SER A 730 -30.38 8.43 22.92
N ARG A 731 -31.09 8.22 21.80
CA ARG A 731 -30.91 7.19 20.77
C ARG A 731 -29.43 6.94 20.37
N ASP A 732 -28.80 5.95 20.99
CA ASP A 732 -27.56 5.35 20.47
C ASP A 732 -27.92 4.03 19.78
N LYS A 733 -28.00 4.04 18.45
CA LYS A 733 -28.18 2.84 17.59
C LYS A 733 -26.87 2.05 17.47
N THR A 734 -26.15 1.85 18.57
CA THR A 734 -24.97 0.98 18.61
C THR A 734 -25.46 -0.41 19.03
N SER A 735 -25.08 -1.46 18.29
CA SER A 735 -25.56 -2.85 18.40
C SER A 735 -26.05 -3.25 19.80
N LEU A 736 -27.37 -3.34 19.98
CA LEU A 736 -27.98 -3.89 21.20
C LEU A 736 -27.58 -5.36 21.29
N LYS A 737 -26.81 -5.75 22.33
CA LYS A 737 -26.53 -7.16 22.64
C LYS A 737 -27.85 -7.92 22.75
N ARG A 738 -27.97 -9.03 22.03
CA ARG A 738 -29.18 -9.88 22.02
C ARG A 738 -29.21 -10.78 23.26
N PHE A 739 -30.35 -11.41 23.53
CA PHE A 739 -30.52 -12.26 24.71
C PHE A 739 -29.48 -13.38 24.82
N SER A 740 -29.12 -14.00 23.69
CA SER A 740 -28.07 -15.03 23.61
C SER A 740 -26.68 -14.55 24.03
N ASP A 741 -26.37 -13.26 23.85
CA ASP A 741 -25.02 -12.70 24.11
C ASP A 741 -24.75 -12.51 25.60
N VAL A 742 -25.81 -12.55 26.42
CA VAL A 742 -25.77 -12.31 27.87
C VAL A 742 -25.79 -13.64 28.65
N ILE A 743 -26.15 -14.76 28.00
CA ILE A 743 -26.29 -16.06 28.64
C ILE A 743 -25.11 -16.96 28.28
N LYS A 744 -24.35 -17.35 29.31
CA LYS A 744 -23.25 -18.33 29.19
C LYS A 744 -23.79 -19.75 29.02
N HIS A 745 -24.81 -20.11 29.79
CA HIS A 745 -25.40 -21.45 29.78
C HIS A 745 -26.87 -21.41 30.25
N LEU A 746 -27.75 -22.12 29.54
CA LEU A 746 -29.18 -22.23 29.83
C LEU A 746 -29.56 -23.69 29.98
N VAL A 747 -30.14 -24.06 31.12
CA VAL A 747 -30.65 -25.43 31.35
C VAL A 747 -32.14 -25.36 31.69
N VAL A 748 -32.95 -26.10 30.96
CA VAL A 748 -34.39 -26.24 31.19
C VAL A 748 -34.66 -27.67 31.63
N ASP A 749 -35.14 -27.83 32.86
CA ASP A 749 -35.43 -29.12 33.45
C ASP A 749 -36.95 -29.31 33.61
N LEU A 750 -37.45 -30.43 33.08
CA LEU A 750 -38.86 -30.77 32.96
C LEU A 750 -39.19 -31.93 33.89
N GLU A 751 -40.17 -31.75 34.78
CA GLU A 751 -40.62 -32.81 35.68
C GLU A 751 -41.65 -33.71 34.97
N ARG A 752 -41.19 -34.68 34.17
CA ARG A 752 -42.02 -35.68 33.47
C ARG A 752 -41.58 -37.11 33.80
N ASP A 753 -42.49 -38.08 33.66
CA ASP A 753 -42.16 -39.50 33.82
C ASP A 753 -41.32 -39.99 32.60
N PRO A 754 -40.06 -40.42 32.79
CA PRO A 754 -39.20 -40.90 31.71
C PRO A 754 -39.72 -42.17 31.01
N SER A 755 -40.63 -42.93 31.64
CA SER A 755 -41.22 -44.14 31.06
C SER A 755 -42.30 -43.84 30.01
N LEU A 756 -42.93 -42.67 30.10
CA LEU A 756 -43.98 -42.20 29.18
C LEU A 756 -43.42 -41.30 28.07
N TYR A 757 -42.30 -40.61 28.31
CA TYR A 757 -41.70 -39.66 27.37
C TYR A 757 -40.18 -39.91 27.21
N PRO A 758 -39.73 -40.48 26.06
CA PRO A 758 -38.32 -40.82 25.86
C PRO A 758 -37.41 -39.62 25.56
N ASP A 759 -37.95 -38.43 25.26
CA ASP A 759 -37.22 -37.25 24.75
C ASP A 759 -36.29 -36.52 25.75
N GLY A 760 -35.96 -37.15 26.87
CA GLY A 760 -35.19 -36.54 27.95
C GLY A 760 -35.95 -35.42 28.69
N ASN A 761 -35.61 -35.25 29.96
CA ASN A 761 -36.22 -34.25 30.83
C ASN A 761 -35.38 -32.97 30.98
N THR A 762 -34.08 -33.05 30.69
CA THR A 762 -33.17 -31.92 30.80
C THR A 762 -32.72 -31.48 29.42
N ILE A 763 -32.81 -30.19 29.16
CA ILE A 763 -32.42 -29.56 27.90
C ILE A 763 -31.34 -28.54 28.22
N GLU A 764 -30.18 -28.73 27.62
CA GLU A 764 -29.03 -27.83 27.78
C GLU A 764 -28.82 -27.04 26.48
N ALA A 765 -28.67 -25.73 26.61
CA ALA A 765 -28.34 -24.84 25.51
C ALA A 765 -27.13 -24.00 25.90
N ILE A 766 -26.15 -23.94 24.98
CA ILE A 766 -24.99 -23.04 25.05
C ILE A 766 -25.19 -21.99 23.95
N PRO A 767 -25.83 -20.84 24.26
CA PRO A 767 -26.23 -19.87 23.24
C PRO A 767 -25.10 -19.34 22.35
N GLN A 768 -23.87 -19.27 22.89
CA GLN A 768 -22.72 -18.74 22.17
C GLN A 768 -22.07 -19.70 21.15
N ALA A 769 -22.51 -20.96 21.09
CA ALA A 769 -22.00 -21.93 20.11
C ALA A 769 -22.79 -21.89 18.78
N GLY A 770 -23.83 -21.06 18.67
CA GLY A 770 -24.66 -20.95 17.46
C GLY A 770 -24.13 -19.91 16.44
N PRO A 771 -24.53 -20.01 15.15
CA PRO A 771 -24.02 -19.14 14.09
C PRO A 771 -24.53 -17.69 14.14
N LEU A 772 -25.60 -17.39 14.88
CA LEU A 772 -26.20 -16.04 14.99
C LEU A 772 -26.78 -15.76 16.39
N PRO A 773 -26.65 -14.53 16.91
CA PRO A 773 -27.31 -14.10 18.14
C PRO A 773 -28.85 -14.10 18.05
N VAL A 774 -29.55 -14.61 19.08
CA VAL A 774 -31.02 -14.76 19.13
C VAL A 774 -31.63 -14.12 20.39
N ASP A 775 -32.89 -13.67 20.29
CA ASP A 775 -33.62 -13.00 21.38
C ASP A 775 -34.47 -13.94 22.25
N GLY A 776 -34.54 -15.23 21.91
CA GLY A 776 -35.28 -16.22 22.68
C GLY A 776 -35.09 -17.66 22.25
N PHE A 777 -35.46 -18.59 23.12
CA PHE A 777 -35.41 -20.03 22.92
C PHE A 777 -36.82 -20.63 22.98
N THR A 778 -37.12 -21.59 22.11
CA THR A 778 -38.40 -22.30 22.10
C THR A 778 -38.16 -23.80 22.26
N VAL A 779 -38.76 -24.40 23.29
CA VAL A 779 -38.72 -25.84 23.56
C VAL A 779 -40.07 -26.43 23.15
N ARG A 780 -40.06 -27.39 22.22
CA ARG A 780 -41.27 -28.15 21.82
C ARG A 780 -41.22 -29.57 22.38
N ARG A 781 -42.33 -30.03 22.97
CA ARG A 781 -42.50 -31.40 23.48
C ARG A 781 -43.94 -31.87 23.31
N THR A 782 -44.12 -33.18 23.16
CA THR A 782 -45.43 -33.84 23.18
C THR A 782 -45.90 -34.04 24.63
N GLY A 783 -47.22 -33.99 24.84
CA GLY A 783 -47.85 -34.24 26.13
C GLY A 783 -49.12 -33.42 26.38
N ASP A 784 -50.01 -33.99 27.18
CA ASP A 784 -51.30 -33.45 27.62
C ASP A 784 -51.34 -33.17 29.14
N SER A 785 -50.35 -33.68 29.90
CA SER A 785 -50.28 -33.51 31.35
C SER A 785 -49.64 -32.18 31.78
N PRO A 786 -50.11 -31.53 32.87
CA PRO A 786 -49.44 -30.38 33.46
C PRO A 786 -47.99 -30.71 33.85
N THR A 787 -47.04 -29.89 33.40
CA THR A 787 -45.60 -30.13 33.58
C THR A 787 -44.95 -28.96 34.30
N LYS A 788 -44.20 -29.24 35.38
CA LYS A 788 -43.40 -28.22 36.08
C LYS A 788 -42.05 -28.06 35.39
N VAL A 789 -41.67 -26.81 35.15
CA VAL A 789 -40.45 -26.42 34.44
C VAL A 789 -39.57 -25.60 35.37
N ARG A 790 -38.29 -25.98 35.43
CA ARG A 790 -37.25 -25.24 36.13
C ARG A 790 -36.23 -24.74 35.12
N VAL A 791 -36.13 -23.42 34.97
CA VAL A 791 -35.16 -22.76 34.10
C VAL A 791 -33.98 -22.27 34.94
N MET A 792 -32.77 -22.74 34.62
CA MET A 792 -31.50 -22.37 35.26
C MET A 792 -30.67 -21.59 34.24
N MET A 793 -30.34 -20.33 34.55
CA MET A 793 -29.56 -19.46 33.68
C MET A 793 -28.25 -19.04 34.34
N TYR A 794 -27.15 -19.30 33.66
CA TYR A 794 -25.83 -18.78 34.01
C TYR A 794 -25.56 -17.55 33.15
N ILE A 795 -25.55 -16.37 33.79
CA ILE A 795 -25.35 -15.09 33.13
C ILE A 795 -23.84 -14.85 32.94
N GLU A 796 -23.45 -14.42 31.76
CA GLU A 796 -22.07 -14.00 31.49
C GLU A 796 -21.88 -12.55 31.97
N HIS A 797 -20.96 -12.38 32.93
CA HIS A 797 -20.65 -11.08 33.50
C HIS A 797 -19.34 -10.57 32.92
N TYR A 798 -19.27 -9.27 32.62
CA TYR A 798 -18.04 -8.62 32.17
C TYR A 798 -17.72 -7.46 33.11
N PRO A 799 -16.69 -7.55 33.96
CA PRO A 799 -15.76 -8.69 34.17
C PRO A 799 -16.43 -9.91 34.82
N ASP A 800 -15.80 -11.08 34.68
CA ASP A 800 -16.25 -12.34 35.30
C ASP A 800 -16.48 -12.16 36.81
N GLN A 801 -17.67 -12.50 37.28
CA GLN A 801 -18.01 -12.50 38.69
C GLN A 801 -17.90 -13.89 39.29
N PHE A 802 -17.34 -13.93 40.49
CA PHE A 802 -17.17 -15.15 41.26
C PHE A 802 -17.81 -14.98 42.63
N LYS A 803 -18.40 -16.08 43.11
CA LYS A 803 -18.90 -16.16 44.48
C LYS A 803 -17.71 -16.39 45.41
N VAL A 804 -17.56 -15.55 46.43
CA VAL A 804 -16.46 -15.65 47.37
C VAL A 804 -16.80 -16.70 48.43
N HIS A 805 -15.82 -17.54 48.80
CA HIS A 805 -15.99 -18.51 49.88
C HIS A 805 -16.51 -17.82 51.15
N PRO A 806 -17.54 -18.33 51.85
CA PRO A 806 -18.22 -17.62 52.94
C PRO A 806 -17.29 -17.10 54.04
N GLU A 807 -16.22 -17.82 54.36
CA GLU A 807 -15.23 -17.41 55.37
C GLU A 807 -14.40 -16.20 54.93
N LEU A 808 -13.99 -16.14 53.66
CA LEU A 808 -13.25 -15.00 53.10
C LEU A 808 -14.20 -13.82 52.86
N GLY A 809 -15.42 -14.10 52.40
CA GLY A 809 -16.46 -13.10 52.21
C GLY A 809 -16.86 -12.39 53.50
N ALA A 810 -16.89 -13.09 54.63
CA ALA A 810 -17.14 -12.50 55.95
C ALA A 810 -16.01 -11.58 56.45
N ILE A 811 -14.76 -11.81 56.00
CA ILE A 811 -13.61 -10.96 56.35
C ILE A 811 -13.57 -9.71 55.48
N LEU A 812 -13.79 -9.88 54.18
CA LEU A 812 -13.71 -8.79 53.20
C LEU A 812 -15.01 -8.02 53.02
N ASP A 813 -16.12 -8.51 53.60
CA ASP A 813 -17.50 -8.02 53.41
C ASP A 813 -17.95 -8.04 51.93
N ILE A 814 -17.59 -9.11 51.21
CA ILE A 814 -17.86 -9.28 49.79
C ILE A 814 -18.51 -10.64 49.55
N LYS A 815 -19.68 -10.66 48.90
CA LYS A 815 -20.40 -11.89 48.53
C LYS A 815 -20.04 -12.36 47.12
N GLU A 816 -20.05 -11.44 46.16
CA GLU A 816 -19.78 -11.69 44.74
C GLU A 816 -18.99 -10.52 44.18
N GLU A 817 -17.86 -10.79 43.53
CA GLU A 817 -17.01 -9.77 42.92
C GLU A 817 -16.08 -10.36 41.85
N SER A 818 -15.46 -9.50 41.04
CA SER A 818 -14.41 -9.89 40.11
C SER A 818 -13.15 -10.37 40.82
N ARG A 819 -12.38 -11.25 40.18
CA ARG A 819 -11.11 -11.76 40.71
C ARG A 819 -10.16 -10.62 41.13
N VAL A 820 -10.05 -9.59 40.30
CA VAL A 820 -9.19 -8.42 40.55
C VAL A 820 -9.71 -7.61 41.75
N GLY A 821 -11.03 -7.46 41.88
CA GLY A 821 -11.65 -6.81 43.03
C GLY A 821 -11.36 -7.54 44.35
N VAL A 822 -11.50 -8.87 44.36
CA VAL A 822 -11.19 -9.69 45.55
C VAL A 822 -9.70 -9.59 45.93
N ILE A 823 -8.79 -9.65 44.96
CA ILE A 823 -7.33 -9.48 45.20
C ILE A 823 -7.06 -8.09 45.80
N THR A 824 -7.67 -7.05 45.25
CA THR A 824 -7.47 -5.66 45.70
C THR A 824 -7.99 -5.47 47.13
N SER A 825 -9.17 -6.00 47.44
CA SER A 825 -9.76 -5.95 48.78
C SER A 825 -8.95 -6.74 49.80
N LEU A 826 -8.45 -7.93 49.42
CA LEU A 826 -7.53 -8.72 50.26
C LEU A 826 -6.20 -7.98 50.50
N TRP A 827 -5.66 -7.32 49.48
CA TRP A 827 -4.44 -6.51 49.62
C TRP A 827 -4.65 -5.30 50.53
N ASN A 828 -5.79 -4.63 50.43
CA ASN A 828 -6.16 -3.55 51.35
C ASN A 828 -6.31 -4.05 52.79
N TYR A 829 -6.91 -5.23 52.98
CA TYR A 829 -7.00 -5.87 54.29
C TYR A 829 -5.60 -6.16 54.88
N ILE A 830 -4.68 -6.69 54.06
CA ILE A 830 -3.28 -6.95 54.46
C ILE A 830 -2.56 -5.66 54.88
N LYS A 831 -2.78 -4.56 54.14
CA LYS A 831 -2.20 -3.24 54.45
C LYS A 831 -2.77 -2.63 55.73
N ILE A 832 -4.09 -2.66 55.90
CA ILE A 832 -4.78 -2.10 57.07
C ILE A 832 -4.35 -2.82 58.35
N ASN A 833 -4.23 -4.14 58.30
CA ASN A 833 -3.80 -4.96 59.44
C ASN A 833 -2.27 -5.09 59.56
N ASN A 834 -1.50 -4.40 58.71
CA ASN A 834 -0.04 -4.35 58.71
C ASN A 834 0.62 -5.75 58.69
N LEU A 835 0.08 -6.65 57.88
CA LEU A 835 0.48 -8.06 57.81
C LEU A 835 1.69 -8.31 56.88
N GLN A 836 2.16 -7.30 56.15
CA GLN A 836 3.37 -7.37 55.34
C GLN A 836 4.63 -7.30 56.22
N ASP A 837 5.60 -8.17 55.99
CA ASP A 837 6.85 -8.16 56.77
C ASP A 837 7.65 -6.88 56.49
N LYS A 838 8.16 -6.26 57.57
CA LYS A 838 8.88 -4.98 57.52
C LYS A 838 10.30 -5.12 56.96
N VAL A 839 10.89 -6.30 57.04
CA VAL A 839 12.25 -6.59 56.58
C VAL A 839 12.23 -7.15 55.17
N ASP A 840 11.37 -8.14 54.91
CA ASP A 840 11.17 -8.69 53.56
C ASP A 840 9.74 -8.40 53.06
N ARG A 841 9.60 -7.35 52.26
CA ARG A 841 8.30 -6.93 51.70
C ARG A 841 7.65 -7.97 50.78
N ARG A 842 8.35 -9.06 50.43
CA ARG A 842 7.81 -10.17 49.62
C ARG A 842 6.97 -11.14 50.45
N LEU A 843 7.11 -11.14 51.78
CA LEU A 843 6.43 -12.08 52.67
C LEU A 843 5.27 -11.41 53.42
N ILE A 844 4.16 -12.13 53.54
CA ILE A 844 2.95 -11.71 54.25
C ILE A 844 2.70 -12.70 55.38
N ARG A 845 2.63 -12.21 56.61
CA ARG A 845 2.31 -13.02 57.79
C ARG A 845 0.80 -13.13 57.93
N LEU A 846 0.26 -14.32 57.76
CA LEU A 846 -1.17 -14.54 57.84
C LEU A 846 -1.64 -14.36 59.29
N ASP A 847 -2.78 -13.70 59.49
CA ASP A 847 -3.44 -13.61 60.79
C ASP A 847 -4.25 -14.89 61.08
N ASP A 848 -4.78 -15.05 62.28
CA ASP A 848 -5.48 -16.29 62.67
C ASP A 848 -6.69 -16.59 61.79
N LYS A 849 -7.33 -15.56 61.22
CA LYS A 849 -8.48 -15.67 60.31
C LYS A 849 -8.06 -16.18 58.92
N LEU A 850 -7.04 -15.59 58.31
CA LEU A 850 -6.53 -16.06 57.02
C LEU A 850 -5.83 -17.43 57.14
N LYS A 851 -5.18 -17.72 58.28
CA LYS A 851 -4.62 -19.04 58.58
C LYS A 851 -5.70 -20.13 58.60
N ALA A 852 -6.88 -19.85 59.16
CA ALA A 852 -7.99 -20.81 59.18
C ALA A 852 -8.42 -21.18 57.76
N ILE A 853 -8.62 -20.18 56.89
CA ILE A 853 -9.02 -20.39 55.48
C ILE A 853 -7.94 -21.15 54.70
N TYR A 854 -6.67 -20.76 54.87
CA TYR A 854 -5.53 -21.40 54.20
C TYR A 854 -5.39 -22.88 54.59
N ARG A 855 -5.62 -23.22 55.87
CA ARG A 855 -5.60 -24.60 56.38
C ARG A 855 -6.75 -25.45 55.84
N THR A 856 -7.95 -24.87 55.70
CA THR A 856 -9.13 -25.60 55.20
C THR A 856 -9.00 -25.92 53.71
N LEU A 857 -8.47 -24.99 52.90
CA LEU A 857 -8.41 -25.13 51.44
C LEU A 857 -7.14 -25.81 50.93
N HIS A 858 -6.05 -25.84 51.72
CA HIS A 858 -4.76 -26.41 51.31
C HIS A 858 -4.37 -27.59 52.21
N SER A 859 -4.89 -28.78 51.89
CA SER A 859 -4.74 -29.99 52.73
C SER A 859 -3.32 -30.56 52.83
N GLN A 860 -2.36 -30.07 52.03
CA GLN A 860 -1.00 -30.62 51.95
C GLN A 860 0.10 -29.76 52.63
N LEU A 861 -0.18 -28.55 53.13
CA LEU A 861 0.83 -27.68 53.76
C LEU A 861 0.39 -27.26 55.17
N SER A 862 0.69 -28.11 56.16
CA SER A 862 0.17 -27.95 57.53
C SER A 862 0.92 -26.92 58.40
N HIS A 863 1.99 -26.25 57.94
CA HIS A 863 2.85 -25.43 58.80
C HIS A 863 3.33 -24.09 58.20
N THR A 864 2.74 -23.59 57.12
CA THR A 864 3.20 -22.32 56.51
C THR A 864 2.54 -21.11 57.19
N GLU A 865 3.31 -20.32 57.95
CA GLU A 865 2.83 -19.08 58.61
C GLU A 865 2.95 -17.83 57.72
N THR A 866 3.63 -17.96 56.59
CA THR A 866 3.96 -16.87 55.68
C THR A 866 3.53 -17.18 54.26
N LEU A 867 2.83 -16.26 53.62
CA LEU A 867 2.44 -16.31 52.22
C LEU A 867 3.35 -15.38 51.40
N SER A 868 3.87 -15.83 50.26
CA SER A 868 4.59 -14.93 49.34
C SER A 868 3.60 -14.02 48.61
N PHE A 869 4.00 -12.78 48.35
CA PHE A 869 3.20 -11.82 47.57
C PHE A 869 2.80 -12.38 46.19
N GLN A 870 3.67 -13.18 45.56
CA GLN A 870 3.38 -13.82 44.27
C GLN A 870 2.28 -14.88 44.34
N GLN A 871 2.02 -15.45 45.52
CA GLN A 871 1.05 -16.52 45.74
C GLN A 871 -0.35 -16.00 46.09
N ILE A 872 -0.54 -14.68 46.24
CA ILE A 872 -1.86 -14.09 46.53
C ILE A 872 -2.89 -14.45 45.44
N PRO A 873 -2.60 -14.35 44.13
CA PRO A 873 -3.57 -14.69 43.10
C PRO A 873 -3.98 -16.18 43.15
N GLU A 874 -3.03 -17.07 43.44
CA GLU A 874 -3.31 -18.51 43.61
C GLU A 874 -4.19 -18.78 44.83
N PHE A 875 -3.90 -18.12 45.96
CA PHE A 875 -4.72 -18.22 47.16
C PHE A 875 -6.14 -17.71 46.93
N VAL A 876 -6.29 -16.58 46.23
CA VAL A 876 -7.62 -16.04 45.88
C VAL A 876 -8.35 -17.01 44.96
N ASN A 877 -7.71 -17.56 43.92
CA ASN A 877 -8.34 -18.51 43.00
C ASN A 877 -8.93 -19.74 43.71
N LEU A 878 -8.30 -20.23 44.80
CA LEU A 878 -8.83 -21.32 45.61
C LEU A 878 -10.09 -20.93 46.42
N CYS A 879 -10.28 -19.63 46.67
CA CYS A 879 -11.40 -19.08 47.42
C CYS A 879 -12.56 -18.61 46.53
N LEU A 880 -12.45 -18.74 45.21
CA LEU A 880 -13.48 -18.35 44.24
C LEU A 880 -14.29 -19.56 43.80
N LEU A 881 -15.61 -19.44 43.92
CA LEU A 881 -16.60 -20.43 43.49
C LEU A 881 -17.37 -19.88 42.27
N PRO A 882 -17.94 -20.75 41.42
CA PRO A 882 -18.84 -20.29 40.37
C PRO A 882 -20.05 -19.53 40.97
N PRO A 883 -20.57 -18.50 40.29
CA PRO A 883 -21.75 -17.77 40.73
C PRO A 883 -23.00 -18.66 40.71
N ASP A 884 -23.96 -18.36 41.58
CA ASP A 884 -25.22 -19.10 41.63
C ASP A 884 -26.08 -18.79 40.38
N PRO A 885 -26.68 -19.80 39.72
CA PRO A 885 -27.53 -19.56 38.56
C PRO A 885 -28.85 -18.89 38.95
N VAL A 886 -29.42 -18.14 38.01
CA VAL A 886 -30.77 -17.60 38.15
C VAL A 886 -31.78 -18.73 37.95
N LEU A 887 -32.62 -18.98 38.96
CA LEU A 887 -33.62 -20.03 38.99
C LEU A 887 -35.03 -19.47 38.78
N LEU A 888 -35.66 -19.81 37.67
CA LEU A 888 -37.06 -19.46 37.38
C LEU A 888 -37.94 -20.71 37.36
N HIS A 889 -39.06 -20.65 38.07
CA HIS A 889 -40.05 -21.74 38.14
C HIS A 889 -41.28 -21.39 37.32
N TYR A 890 -41.66 -22.28 36.40
CA TYR A 890 -42.84 -22.14 35.54
C TYR A 890 -43.69 -23.41 35.55
N HIS A 891 -45.00 -23.28 35.39
CA HIS A 891 -45.93 -24.41 35.32
C HIS A 891 -46.66 -24.37 33.98
N ILE A 892 -46.45 -25.39 33.14
CA ILE A 892 -47.15 -25.56 31.87
C ILE A 892 -48.46 -26.28 32.15
N LYS A 893 -49.58 -25.73 31.68
CA LYS A 893 -50.90 -26.31 31.83
C LYS A 893 -51.56 -26.48 30.45
N PRO A 894 -51.37 -27.61 29.77
CA PRO A 894 -51.89 -27.83 28.42
C PRO A 894 -53.43 -27.84 28.34
N ASN A 895 -54.10 -28.08 29.47
CA ASN A 895 -55.57 -28.16 29.57
C ASN A 895 -56.28 -26.80 29.65
N GLU A 896 -55.53 -25.70 29.77
CA GLU A 896 -56.06 -24.33 29.80
C GLU A 896 -55.57 -23.58 28.54
N PRO A 897 -56.34 -22.61 28.02
CA PRO A 897 -55.84 -21.75 26.94
C PRO A 897 -54.60 -20.97 27.39
N SER A 898 -53.68 -20.74 26.45
CA SER A 898 -52.41 -20.06 26.71
C SER A 898 -52.60 -18.70 27.38
N PRO A 899 -51.78 -18.35 28.38
CA PRO A 899 -51.87 -17.06 29.06
C PRO A 899 -51.78 -15.88 28.07
N ALA A 900 -52.69 -14.91 28.18
CA ALA A 900 -52.73 -13.75 27.30
C ALA A 900 -51.50 -12.82 27.44
N SER A 901 -50.82 -12.86 28.59
CA SER A 901 -49.56 -12.15 28.82
C SER A 901 -48.48 -13.12 29.34
N PRO A 902 -47.23 -13.00 28.84
CA PRO A 902 -46.11 -13.77 29.37
C PRO A 902 -45.79 -13.38 30.81
N GLN A 903 -45.27 -14.32 31.61
CA GLN A 903 -44.73 -14.00 32.93
C GLN A 903 -43.41 -13.27 32.79
N THR A 904 -43.25 -12.14 33.48
CA THR A 904 -42.09 -11.26 33.38
C THR A 904 -41.21 -11.33 34.62
N TRP A 905 -39.89 -11.47 34.42
CA TRP A 905 -38.88 -11.44 35.47
C TRP A 905 -37.82 -10.40 35.13
N ASP A 906 -37.53 -9.49 36.07
CA ASP A 906 -36.51 -8.47 35.92
C ASP A 906 -35.26 -8.85 36.72
N ILE A 907 -34.10 -8.90 36.05
CA ILE A 907 -32.82 -9.29 36.63
C ILE A 907 -31.81 -8.16 36.39
N GLU A 908 -31.15 -7.70 37.44
CA GLU A 908 -30.09 -6.68 37.32
C GLU A 908 -28.76 -7.34 36.94
N ILE A 909 -28.11 -6.83 35.89
CA ILE A 909 -26.84 -7.33 35.35
C ILE A 909 -25.84 -6.19 35.32
N LYS A 910 -24.64 -6.44 35.86
CA LYS A 910 -23.50 -5.51 35.74
C LYS A 910 -22.76 -5.77 34.43
N MET A 911 -22.60 -4.73 33.62
CA MET A 911 -21.95 -4.76 32.30
C MET A 911 -20.96 -3.59 32.15
N GLU A 912 -19.98 -3.75 31.28
CA GLU A 912 -19.05 -2.66 30.94
C GLU A 912 -19.76 -1.53 30.17
N ASP A 913 -19.49 -0.27 30.55
CA ASP A 913 -19.97 0.89 29.80
C ASP A 913 -19.06 1.16 28.58
N THR A 914 -19.35 0.48 27.47
CA THR A 914 -18.66 0.66 26.20
C THR A 914 -18.72 2.11 25.70
N SER A 915 -19.78 2.86 26.04
CA SER A 915 -19.97 4.25 25.61
C SER A 915 -19.10 5.24 26.37
N LEU A 916 -18.82 4.96 27.65
CA LEU A 916 -17.97 5.79 28.48
C LEU A 916 -16.49 5.46 28.21
N LYS A 917 -16.18 4.18 27.99
CA LYS A 917 -14.86 3.72 27.52
C LYS A 917 -14.51 4.27 26.14
N SER A 918 -15.45 4.28 25.18
CA SER A 918 -15.21 4.85 23.85
C SER A 918 -15.00 6.36 23.90
N ARG A 919 -15.79 7.10 24.71
CA ARG A 919 -15.61 8.54 24.90
C ARG A 919 -14.30 8.88 25.61
N MET A 920 -13.90 8.12 26.63
CA MET A 920 -12.61 8.33 27.30
C MET A 920 -11.42 7.96 26.39
N ASN A 921 -11.56 6.92 25.55
CA ASN A 921 -10.60 6.61 24.50
C ASN A 921 -10.51 7.72 23.44
N GLN A 922 -11.64 8.28 23.01
CA GLN A 922 -11.65 9.44 22.10
C GLN A 922 -10.93 10.65 22.70
N VAL A 923 -11.11 10.96 23.99
CA VAL A 923 -10.41 12.10 24.63
C VAL A 923 -8.88 11.90 24.65
N ILE A 924 -8.39 10.67 24.69
CA ILE A 924 -6.95 10.36 24.71
C ILE A 924 -6.37 10.24 23.30
N LEU A 925 -7.16 9.73 22.35
CA LEU A 925 -6.83 9.70 20.93
C LEU A 925 -6.91 11.09 20.28
N ASN A 926 -7.58 12.06 20.92
CA ASN A 926 -7.68 13.45 20.47
C ASN A 926 -6.47 14.33 20.85
N ILE A 927 -5.41 13.79 21.45
CA ILE A 927 -4.09 14.38 21.20
C ILE A 927 -3.73 13.91 19.80
N SER A 928 -4.06 14.74 18.81
CA SER A 928 -3.88 14.39 17.40
C SER A 928 -2.44 13.91 17.17
N SER A 929 -2.29 12.82 16.42
CA SER A 929 -1.00 12.41 15.86
C SER A 929 -0.34 13.58 15.11
N GLU A 930 -1.15 14.46 14.53
CA GLU A 930 -0.77 15.75 13.94
C GLU A 930 -0.08 16.69 14.95
N THR A 931 -0.68 16.99 16.11
CA THR A 931 -0.02 17.85 17.13
C THR A 931 1.24 17.23 17.71
N ALA A 932 1.29 15.89 17.84
CA ALA A 932 2.50 15.20 18.26
C ALA A 932 3.62 15.25 17.18
N ARG A 933 3.25 15.17 15.90
CA ARG A 933 4.17 15.35 14.76
C ARG A 933 4.66 16.79 14.68
N ASP A 934 3.77 17.77 14.86
CA ASP A 934 4.11 19.19 14.89
C ASP A 934 5.05 19.54 16.04
N ILE A 935 4.79 19.04 17.25
CA ILE A 935 5.70 19.22 18.39
C ILE A 935 7.08 18.62 18.08
N SER A 936 7.12 17.42 17.46
CA SER A 936 8.38 16.81 17.04
C SER A 936 9.10 17.62 15.96
N LYS A 937 8.36 18.24 15.04
CA LYS A 937 8.90 19.11 13.98
C LYS A 937 9.49 20.38 14.59
N TYR A 938 8.76 21.07 15.45
CA TYR A 938 9.24 22.28 16.12
C TYR A 938 10.44 22.02 17.03
N ASP A 939 10.51 20.83 17.65
CA ASP A 939 11.66 20.41 18.43
C ASP A 939 12.91 20.20 17.57
N GLU A 940 12.76 19.63 16.39
CA GLU A 940 13.84 19.44 15.42
C GLU A 940 14.30 20.78 14.82
N GLU A 941 13.37 21.67 14.48
CA GLU A 941 13.66 23.04 14.06
C GLU A 941 14.43 23.81 15.15
N THR A 942 14.02 23.68 16.41
CA THR A 942 14.69 24.32 17.55
C THR A 942 16.12 23.80 17.73
N ALA A 943 16.34 22.49 17.60
CA ALA A 943 17.67 21.89 17.66
C ALA A 943 18.57 22.33 16.50
N LEU A 944 18.01 22.43 15.29
CA LEU A 944 18.72 22.94 14.11
C LEU A 944 19.12 24.42 14.27
N LEU A 945 18.22 25.27 14.76
CA LEU A 945 18.51 26.67 15.03
C LEU A 945 19.57 26.83 16.13
N ALA A 946 19.53 26.03 17.19
CA ALA A 946 20.57 26.01 18.22
C ALA A 946 21.95 25.63 17.64
N GLN A 947 22.00 24.65 16.74
CA GLN A 947 23.22 24.26 16.03
C GLN A 947 23.71 25.37 15.08
N GLN A 948 22.80 26.05 14.38
CA GLN A 948 23.15 27.21 13.53
C GLN A 948 23.75 28.35 14.36
N ILE A 949 23.18 28.63 15.54
CA ILE A 949 23.72 29.62 16.48
C ILE A 949 25.13 29.20 16.93
N GLN A 950 25.35 27.93 17.24
CA GLN A 950 26.68 27.41 17.58
C GLN A 950 27.67 27.59 16.42
N ASN A 951 27.27 27.26 15.19
CA ASN A 951 28.10 27.44 13.99
C ASN A 951 28.42 28.93 13.73
N ALA A 952 27.44 29.82 13.91
CA ALA A 952 27.63 31.25 13.78
C ALA A 952 28.60 31.79 14.85
N GLN A 953 28.49 31.30 16.09
CA GLN A 953 29.40 31.65 17.18
C GLN A 953 30.83 31.17 16.88
N ILE A 954 31.02 29.95 16.36
CA ILE A 954 32.33 29.44 15.94
C ILE A 954 32.91 30.31 14.82
N LYS A 955 32.11 30.68 13.81
CA LYS A 955 32.55 31.59 12.73
C LYS A 955 32.93 32.97 13.27
N ARG A 956 32.11 33.56 14.16
CA ARG A 956 32.42 34.84 14.81
C ARG A 956 33.72 34.75 15.61
N ALA A 957 33.91 33.68 16.38
CA ALA A 957 35.12 33.46 17.17
C ALA A 957 36.35 33.30 16.27
N PHE A 958 36.23 32.56 15.16
CA PHE A 958 37.28 32.40 14.16
C PHE A 958 37.68 33.75 13.53
N LEU A 959 36.69 34.53 13.07
CA LEU A 959 36.93 35.84 12.47
C LEU A 959 37.48 36.85 13.48
N ASN A 960 37.01 36.80 14.73
CA ASN A 960 37.53 37.66 15.79
C ASN A 960 38.98 37.31 16.14
N ALA A 961 39.31 36.01 16.25
CA ALA A 961 40.69 35.56 16.47
C ALA A 961 41.63 36.00 15.34
N PHE A 962 41.16 35.95 14.09
CA PHE A 962 41.89 36.50 12.95
C PHE A 962 42.02 38.03 13.02
N ALA A 963 40.97 38.75 13.42
CA ALA A 963 40.98 40.20 13.50
C ALA A 963 41.88 40.74 14.64
N THR A 964 41.96 40.03 15.77
CA THR A 964 42.80 40.46 16.91
C THR A 964 44.28 40.23 16.65
N GLU A 965 44.66 39.06 16.11
CA GLU A 965 46.06 38.66 15.93
C GLU A 965 46.26 37.90 14.59
N PRO A 966 46.21 38.59 13.44
CA PRO A 966 46.16 37.94 12.13
C PRO A 966 47.41 37.11 11.81
N ALA A 967 48.60 37.58 12.20
CA ALA A 967 49.86 36.90 11.92
C ALA A 967 49.98 35.56 12.66
N ASP A 968 49.70 35.57 13.96
CA ASP A 968 49.76 34.36 14.79
C ASP A 968 48.63 33.38 14.46
N PHE A 969 47.44 33.90 14.14
CA PHE A 969 46.32 33.09 13.69
C PHE A 969 46.64 32.35 12.37
N LEU A 970 47.16 33.06 11.36
CA LEU A 970 47.52 32.44 10.08
C LEU A 970 48.61 31.37 10.25
N ASN A 971 49.62 31.62 11.09
CA ASN A 971 50.66 30.63 11.38
C ASN A 971 50.08 29.37 12.05
N LYS A 972 49.18 29.54 13.03
CA LYS A 972 48.48 28.41 13.68
C LYS A 972 47.57 27.66 12.72
N TRP A 973 46.84 28.39 11.87
CA TRP A 973 45.93 27.81 10.87
C TRP A 973 46.68 27.00 9.81
N LEU A 974 47.75 27.57 9.23
CA LEU A 974 48.60 26.88 8.25
C LEU A 974 49.23 25.62 8.84
N THR A 975 49.69 25.69 10.10
CA THR A 975 50.23 24.52 10.81
C THR A 975 49.15 23.44 10.99
N SER A 976 47.90 23.83 11.31
CA SER A 976 46.78 22.89 11.44
C SER A 976 46.43 22.24 10.10
N GLN A 977 46.28 23.04 9.04
CA GLN A 977 45.96 22.54 7.70
C GLN A 977 47.05 21.64 7.13
N SER A 978 48.33 21.94 7.43
CA SER A 978 49.45 21.05 7.07
C SER A 978 49.33 19.69 7.75
N ARG A 979 48.99 19.65 9.04
CA ARG A 979 48.81 18.40 9.80
C ARG A 979 47.60 17.61 9.32
N ASP A 980 46.49 18.29 9.04
CA ASP A 980 45.28 17.65 8.50
C ASP A 980 45.55 17.06 7.11
N LEU A 981 46.30 17.79 6.26
CA LEU A 981 46.71 17.30 4.94
C LEU A 981 47.67 16.11 5.04
N GLU A 982 48.63 16.14 5.98
CA GLU A 982 49.51 15.00 6.27
C GLU A 982 48.71 13.76 6.71
N SER A 983 47.65 13.95 7.50
CA SER A 983 46.75 12.88 7.93
C SER A 983 45.90 12.33 6.78
N VAL A 984 45.38 13.19 5.88
CA VAL A 984 44.56 12.78 4.73
C VAL A 984 45.39 12.09 3.66
N LEU A 985 46.60 12.57 3.41
CA LEU A 985 47.53 11.99 2.44
C LEU A 985 48.26 10.76 3.00
N ALA A 986 48.06 10.42 4.28
CA ALA A 986 48.74 9.34 4.98
C ALA A 986 50.28 9.42 4.83
N ALA A 987 50.80 10.66 4.74
CA ALA A 987 52.20 11.00 4.47
C ALA A 987 52.86 11.74 5.65
N GLY A 988 52.27 11.59 6.84
CA GLY A 988 52.86 12.08 8.08
C GLY A 988 54.00 11.17 8.58
N PRO A 989 54.79 11.64 9.57
CA PRO A 989 55.92 10.90 10.14
C PRO A 989 55.51 9.75 11.08
N SER A 990 54.36 9.12 10.82
CA SER A 990 53.93 7.89 11.47
C SER A 990 54.48 6.69 10.70
N GLU A 991 55.69 6.27 11.04
CA GLU A 991 56.23 4.91 10.89
C GLU A 991 55.62 4.04 9.76
N GLY A 992 55.73 4.49 8.51
CA GLY A 992 55.75 3.64 7.31
C GLY A 992 54.61 2.63 7.08
N LEU A 993 53.43 2.81 7.69
CA LEU A 993 52.36 1.78 7.69
C LEU A 993 51.19 2.04 6.74
N THR A 994 51.27 3.05 5.87
CA THR A 994 50.18 3.35 4.91
C THR A 994 50.69 3.73 3.53
N ILE A 995 51.74 3.06 3.03
CA ILE A 995 52.01 3.04 1.58
C ILE A 995 50.94 2.15 0.95
N ARG A 996 50.20 2.68 -0.02
CA ARG A 996 49.19 1.90 -0.76
C ARG A 996 49.86 0.71 -1.43
N GLU A 997 49.31 -0.48 -1.28
CA GLU A 997 49.89 -1.73 -1.82
C GLU A 997 50.07 -1.70 -3.35
N GLU A 998 49.30 -0.88 -4.06
CA GLU A 998 49.49 -0.62 -5.49
C GLU A 998 50.79 0.14 -5.82
N GLU A 999 51.24 1.06 -4.97
CA GLU A 999 52.48 1.80 -5.22
C GLU A 999 53.70 0.89 -5.02
N LEU A 1000 53.65 -0.02 -4.05
CA LEU A 1000 54.66 -1.08 -3.86
C LEU A 1000 54.72 -2.09 -5.03
N LYS A 1001 53.69 -2.14 -5.90
CA LYS A 1001 53.68 -2.99 -7.10
C LYS A 1001 54.24 -2.27 -8.33
N ARG A 1002 54.42 -0.94 -8.29
CA ARG A 1002 54.96 -0.15 -9.40
C ARG A 1002 56.49 -0.10 -9.33
N SER A 1003 57.15 -0.58 -10.38
CA SER A 1003 58.61 -0.51 -10.46
C SER A 1003 59.19 0.91 -10.39
N GLU A 1004 58.41 1.93 -10.76
CA GLU A 1004 58.82 3.34 -10.69
C GLU A 1004 58.92 3.86 -9.24
N PHE A 1005 58.12 3.32 -8.33
CA PHE A 1005 58.17 3.70 -6.91
C PHE A 1005 59.55 3.42 -6.30
N PHE A 1006 60.19 2.33 -6.74
CA PHE A 1006 61.54 1.93 -6.32
C PHE A 1006 62.68 2.61 -7.10
N LYS A 1007 62.37 3.54 -8.02
CA LYS A 1007 63.37 4.37 -8.71
C LYS A 1007 63.50 5.77 -8.12
N LEU A 1008 62.70 6.09 -7.11
CA LEU A 1008 62.71 7.39 -6.46
C LEU A 1008 63.93 7.54 -5.54
N SER A 1009 64.39 8.78 -5.34
CA SER A 1009 65.61 9.10 -4.59
C SER A 1009 65.60 8.64 -3.13
N TRP A 1010 64.42 8.52 -2.51
CA TRP A 1010 64.27 8.04 -1.13
C TRP A 1010 64.75 6.58 -0.96
N VAL A 1011 64.78 5.79 -2.03
CA VAL A 1011 65.22 4.38 -1.99
C VAL A 1011 66.70 4.28 -1.65
N GLU A 1012 67.52 5.20 -2.15
CA GLU A 1012 68.96 5.24 -1.82
C GLU A 1012 69.17 5.56 -0.33
N GLU A 1013 68.41 6.51 0.22
CA GLU A 1013 68.43 6.83 1.64
C GLU A 1013 67.92 5.67 2.50
N ALA A 1014 66.82 5.02 2.11
CA ALA A 1014 66.27 3.87 2.82
C ALA A 1014 67.24 2.68 2.82
N VAL A 1015 67.91 2.40 1.68
CA VAL A 1015 68.96 1.36 1.59
C VAL A 1015 70.16 1.73 2.45
N ALA A 1016 70.59 2.99 2.48
CA ALA A 1016 71.68 3.44 3.32
C ALA A 1016 71.36 3.31 4.82
N VAL A 1017 70.13 3.65 5.23
CA VAL A 1017 69.67 3.50 6.62
C VAL A 1017 69.54 2.02 6.99
N GLN A 1018 68.99 1.18 6.11
CA GLN A 1018 68.86 -0.25 6.36
C GLN A 1018 70.21 -0.97 6.41
N GLU A 1019 71.16 -0.62 5.54
CA GLU A 1019 72.53 -1.12 5.63
C GLU A 1019 73.26 -0.59 6.86
N GLY A 1020 73.00 0.65 7.28
CA GLY A 1020 73.47 1.19 8.55
C GLY A 1020 72.97 0.38 9.74
N LEU A 1021 71.68 0.05 9.77
CA LEU A 1021 71.07 -0.81 10.80
C LEU A 1021 71.60 -2.25 10.74
N ARG A 1022 71.85 -2.80 9.54
CA ARG A 1022 72.41 -4.14 9.35
C ARG A 1022 73.88 -4.22 9.75
N MET A 1023 74.67 -3.17 9.53
CA MET A 1023 76.05 -3.09 10.01
C MET A 1023 76.11 -2.88 11.53
N ALA A 1024 75.20 -2.06 12.07
CA ALA A 1024 75.05 -1.89 13.51
C ALA A 1024 74.68 -3.20 14.22
N SER A 1025 73.81 -4.03 13.62
CA SER A 1025 73.47 -5.35 14.17
C SER A 1025 74.56 -6.42 14.00
N ARG A 1026 75.50 -6.24 13.06
CA ARG A 1026 76.69 -7.10 12.92
C ARG A 1026 77.84 -6.75 13.87
N ASN A 1027 77.90 -5.54 14.40
CA ASN A 1027 78.93 -5.11 15.37
C ASN A 1027 78.56 -5.41 16.83
N VAL A 1028 77.58 -6.29 17.06
CA VAL A 1028 77.26 -6.86 18.37
C VAL A 1028 77.64 -8.35 18.38
N VAL A 1029 78.93 -8.64 18.17
CA VAL A 1029 79.71 -9.77 18.75
C VAL A 1029 81.15 -9.31 18.90
#